data_AF-A0A836RI30-F1
#
_entry.id   AF-A0A836RI30-F1
#
_cell.length_a   1.000
_cell.length_b   1.000
_cell.length_c   1.000
_cell.angle_alpha   90.00
_cell.angle_beta   90.00
_cell.angle_gamma   90.00
#
_symmetry.space_group_name_H-M   'P 1'
#
loop_
_entity.id
_entity.type
_entity.pdbx_description
1 polymer ?
#
loop_
_entity_poly.entity_id
_entity_poly.type
_entity_poly.pdbx_seq_one_letter_code
_entity_poly.pdbx_strand_id
1 'polypeptide(L)'
;MSQKAAKGGSSPPTQDPLWRTIAGYLNFSSGQPDTTFQKSLNELWASSAPENPWAEFPKRLRDCLDRLRRESSAFGDCSQALAVLDLTFEELYPAYRRFHADLLFHLTDADFQQPFFLGRLFEAVLSQGAPWDEVDRIVHGALDHLNDFVGYRPLAVLEDGRKTQPYPHERFRPIPLYLRGAGVAFGPYEPIVSGALEMIQRVPADMLATTYFDFDRLDELAVDVRAYDHEHPANKRTNYMFGEWDPHLIDSKGFYRRFVVRKIILDALVQWVERYSRETSREEALFDASAVLCGTMLMASSISGAGPSTHDSSVTLTSLLPRVAQQRDAYYDWLMEQAHGARAERLQREARKTRQPFGHVRQALNLHLAHHGARQVQHRYLAHLYARMGHAPASREQAAAIPSLAARFQSEMQWRITTAHWHLSRSNLPQAAQLLEELDDLFQRGVQCGALLDPWNILGFQGNFPLFSSREDSIPDPRVEILLSLVEGIFGVYAHTLAEAAVQGDRALSERVAQAFQRFAEQWDRYATTAVEDLPHISGDENWKSARAVAKALSDWRAAGESAGDITFWREHVSEFESSRSYAQVVHTLLRKNDTVAAMGLLMHWLSQADEVGVESGPHSIFSLLLAWLKNVLTPLRASNQSPQPPDPAPPAFGSNACVWDRVWKDVCRLFDYLEANAGDYWNVPTWEGIAGTTAGRSGTSAEQAPSELDEETPDTNGLLEDEESTDWGDPLYRAAYEGVVFRDSAWDGNVDEVLDSGPVGESSEIELIGRRLLPHLRFLVTLAAMWQETACALLP
;
A
#
# COMPACT_ATOMS: atom_id res chain seq x y z
N MET A 1 29.55 63.72 -29.80
CA MET A 1 30.12 63.44 -31.14
C MET A 1 29.95 61.94 -31.41
N SER A 2 29.21 61.64 -32.47
CA SER A 2 28.95 60.37 -33.20
C SER A 2 29.24 59.02 -32.51
N GLN A 3 28.23 58.21 -32.18
CA GLN A 3 27.56 57.27 -33.10
C GLN A 3 28.48 56.48 -34.04
N LYS A 4 28.64 55.18 -33.75
CA LYS A 4 28.58 54.14 -34.78
C LYS A 4 27.94 52.89 -34.18
N ALA A 5 26.70 52.65 -34.62
CA ALA A 5 25.90 51.48 -34.34
C ALA A 5 26.53 50.25 -34.98
N ALA A 6 26.79 49.21 -34.19
CA ALA A 6 26.90 47.85 -34.67
C ALA A 6 25.53 47.18 -34.46
N LYS A 7 24.62 47.39 -35.42
CA LYS A 7 23.48 46.49 -35.64
C LYS A 7 24.06 45.17 -36.14
N GLY A 8 24.25 44.24 -35.22
CA GLY A 8 24.60 42.85 -35.50
C GLY A 8 23.67 41.94 -34.70
N GLY A 9 22.36 42.18 -34.79
CA GLY A 9 21.37 41.21 -34.34
C GLY A 9 21.36 40.06 -35.33
N SER A 10 22.15 39.02 -35.06
CA SER A 10 21.92 37.71 -35.68
C SER A 10 20.53 37.27 -35.24
N SER A 11 19.54 37.43 -36.12
CA SER A 11 18.23 36.81 -35.93
C SER A 11 18.47 35.30 -35.78
N PRO A 12 17.97 34.64 -34.73
CA PRO A 12 18.07 33.19 -34.63
C PRO A 12 17.37 32.59 -35.87
N PRO A 13 17.86 31.45 -36.39
CA PRO A 13 17.31 30.82 -37.59
C PRO A 13 15.79 30.65 -37.42
N THR A 14 15.05 31.04 -38.46
CA THR A 14 13.59 31.06 -38.50
C THR A 14 12.99 29.74 -38.01
N GLN A 15 12.50 29.72 -36.75
CA GLN A 15 11.64 28.66 -36.20
C GLN A 15 10.25 28.60 -36.87
N ASP A 16 9.97 29.57 -37.77
CA ASP A 16 8.73 29.74 -38.51
C ASP A 16 8.17 28.49 -39.24
N PRO A 17 8.98 27.59 -39.84
CA PRO A 17 8.46 26.37 -40.45
C PRO A 17 8.00 25.34 -39.39
N LEU A 18 8.64 25.26 -38.23
CA LEU A 18 8.25 24.34 -37.13
C LEU A 18 6.91 24.77 -36.51
N TRP A 19 6.87 26.04 -36.08
CA TRP A 19 5.77 27.00 -36.27
C TRP A 19 4.54 26.45 -36.98
N ARG A 20 4.65 26.54 -38.30
CA ARG A 20 3.59 26.24 -39.26
C ARG A 20 3.18 24.78 -39.28
N THR A 21 4.12 23.85 -39.12
CA THR A 21 3.83 22.40 -39.09
C THR A 21 2.95 22.06 -37.88
N ILE A 22 3.31 22.57 -36.70
CA ILE A 22 2.54 22.35 -35.47
C ILE A 22 1.14 22.96 -35.59
N ALA A 23 1.05 24.22 -36.02
CA ALA A 23 -0.23 24.89 -36.26
C ALA A 23 -1.10 24.14 -37.27
N GLY A 24 -0.51 23.61 -38.35
CA GLY A 24 -1.21 22.81 -39.35
C GLY A 24 -1.76 21.51 -38.78
N TYR A 25 -0.96 20.78 -38.00
CA TYR A 25 -1.42 19.56 -37.35
C TYR A 25 -2.62 19.83 -36.42
N LEU A 26 -2.53 20.83 -35.55
CA LEU A 26 -3.60 21.16 -34.61
C LEU A 26 -4.90 21.59 -35.31
N ASN A 27 -4.80 22.23 -36.48
CA ASN A 27 -5.98 22.72 -37.19
C ASN A 27 -6.66 21.68 -38.10
N PHE A 28 -5.91 20.69 -38.61
CA PHE A 28 -6.42 19.77 -39.64
C PHE A 28 -6.41 18.30 -39.24
N SER A 29 -5.70 17.92 -38.18
CA SER A 29 -5.65 16.53 -37.70
C SER A 29 -6.90 16.17 -36.91
N SER A 30 -7.24 14.87 -36.92
CA SER A 30 -8.22 14.26 -36.03
C SER A 30 -7.57 13.61 -34.79
N GLY A 31 -6.29 13.92 -34.50
CA GLY A 31 -5.56 13.40 -33.34
C GLY A 31 -4.81 12.09 -33.55
N GLN A 32 -4.66 11.63 -34.78
CA GLN A 32 -3.83 10.46 -35.09
C GLN A 32 -2.34 10.81 -34.95
N PRO A 33 -1.50 9.96 -34.31
CA PRO A 33 -0.08 10.24 -34.14
C PRO A 33 0.62 10.55 -35.47
N ASP A 34 1.23 11.74 -35.57
CA ASP A 34 1.99 12.18 -36.74
C ASP A 34 3.46 12.41 -36.37
N THR A 35 4.36 11.73 -37.08
CA THR A 35 5.80 11.78 -36.83
C THR A 35 6.38 13.15 -37.18
N THR A 36 5.84 13.83 -38.19
CA THR A 36 6.33 15.15 -38.62
C THR A 36 6.03 16.21 -37.56
N PHE A 37 4.81 16.20 -37.03
CA PHE A 37 4.38 17.00 -35.89
C PHE A 37 5.25 16.74 -34.65
N GLN A 38 5.35 15.48 -34.22
CA GLN A 38 6.11 15.10 -33.01
C GLN A 38 7.58 15.51 -33.11
N LYS A 39 8.21 15.30 -34.27
CA LYS A 39 9.59 15.72 -34.53
C LYS A 39 9.75 17.25 -34.48
N SER A 40 8.82 17.98 -35.09
CA SER A 40 8.83 19.45 -35.07
C SER A 40 8.70 20.00 -33.64
N LEU A 41 7.88 19.35 -32.82
CA LEU A 41 7.74 19.69 -31.40
C LEU A 41 9.04 19.46 -30.63
N ASN A 42 9.71 18.34 -30.87
CA ASN A 42 10.99 18.03 -30.22
C ASN A 42 12.11 19.01 -30.61
N GLU A 43 12.24 19.33 -31.91
CA GLU A 43 13.20 20.32 -32.42
C GLU A 43 12.95 21.73 -31.85
N LEU A 44 11.67 22.09 -31.66
CA LEU A 44 11.29 23.34 -31.02
C LEU A 44 11.76 23.42 -29.57
N TRP A 45 11.61 22.34 -28.80
CA TRP A 45 12.14 22.24 -27.44
C TRP A 45 13.66 22.43 -27.41
N ALA A 46 14.38 21.72 -28.28
CA ALA A 46 15.84 21.80 -28.37
C ALA A 46 16.32 23.23 -28.71
N SER A 47 15.60 23.94 -29.58
CA SER A 47 15.95 25.29 -30.02
C SER A 47 15.54 26.40 -29.03
N SER A 48 14.66 26.10 -28.07
CA SER A 48 14.13 27.08 -27.10
C SER A 48 14.81 27.02 -25.73
N ALA A 49 15.67 26.03 -25.48
CA ALA A 49 16.44 25.94 -24.24
C ALA A 49 17.48 27.09 -24.15
N PRO A 50 17.61 27.81 -23.01
CA PRO A 50 17.08 27.51 -21.67
C PRO A 50 15.80 28.29 -21.26
N GLU A 51 15.10 28.95 -22.18
CA GLU A 51 13.82 29.62 -21.87
C GLU A 51 12.76 28.55 -21.52
N ASN A 52 11.81 28.84 -20.61
CA ASN A 52 10.72 27.91 -20.29
C ASN A 52 9.80 27.78 -21.51
N PRO A 53 9.93 26.72 -22.33
CA PRO A 53 9.22 26.66 -23.60
C PRO A 53 7.72 26.45 -23.37
N TRP A 54 7.34 25.81 -22.27
CA TRP A 54 5.96 25.46 -21.95
C TRP A 54 5.07 26.68 -21.72
N ALA A 55 5.54 27.65 -20.92
CA ALA A 55 4.75 28.83 -20.58
C ALA A 55 4.55 29.78 -21.78
N GLU A 56 5.56 29.87 -22.65
CA GLU A 56 5.49 30.73 -23.84
C GLU A 56 4.84 30.05 -25.04
N PHE A 57 4.71 28.72 -25.02
CA PHE A 57 4.17 27.93 -26.12
C PHE A 57 2.80 28.42 -26.62
N PRO A 58 1.78 28.62 -25.76
CA PRO A 58 0.46 29.03 -26.22
C PRO A 58 0.49 30.41 -26.88
N LYS A 59 1.27 31.34 -26.31
CA LYS A 59 1.40 32.70 -26.85
C LYS A 59 2.05 32.69 -28.24
N ARG A 60 3.20 32.03 -28.37
CA ARG A 60 3.94 31.96 -29.65
C ARG A 60 3.14 31.24 -30.72
N LEU A 61 2.38 30.20 -30.37
CA LEU A 61 1.53 29.49 -31.31
C LEU A 61 0.31 30.32 -31.75
N ARG A 62 -0.33 31.08 -30.85
CA ARG A 62 -1.40 32.02 -31.21
C ARG A 62 -0.89 33.11 -32.17
N ASP A 63 0.28 33.70 -31.88
CA ASP A 63 0.91 34.68 -32.78
C ASP A 63 1.22 34.09 -34.17
N CYS A 64 1.60 32.81 -34.22
CA CYS A 64 1.80 32.08 -35.48
C CYS A 64 0.48 31.86 -36.24
N LEU A 65 -0.57 31.39 -35.56
CA LEU A 65 -1.91 31.19 -36.15
C LEU A 65 -2.48 32.50 -36.71
N ASP A 66 -2.34 33.61 -35.98
CA ASP A 66 -2.77 34.94 -36.43
C ASP A 66 -2.03 35.43 -37.66
N ARG A 67 -0.74 35.08 -37.78
CA ARG A 67 0.06 35.38 -38.98
C ARG A 67 -0.39 34.51 -40.15
N LEU A 68 -0.52 33.19 -39.94
CA LEU A 68 -0.94 32.24 -40.96
C LEU A 68 -2.34 32.53 -41.50
N ARG A 69 -3.26 33.01 -40.65
CA ARG A 69 -4.59 33.46 -41.04
C ARG A 69 -4.57 34.64 -42.02
N ARG A 70 -3.56 35.52 -41.94
CA ARG A 70 -3.38 36.65 -42.87
C ARG A 70 -2.66 36.24 -44.17
N GLU A 71 -1.80 35.24 -44.10
CA GLU A 71 -0.90 34.85 -45.20
C GLU A 71 -1.44 33.71 -46.07
N SER A 72 -2.31 32.84 -45.54
CA SER A 72 -2.77 31.62 -46.22
C SER A 72 -4.28 31.43 -46.09
N SER A 73 -4.97 31.22 -47.23
CA SER A 73 -6.40 30.93 -47.26
C SER A 73 -6.76 29.61 -46.58
N ALA A 74 -5.83 28.65 -46.51
CA ALA A 74 -6.05 27.37 -45.84
C ALA A 74 -6.24 27.53 -44.32
N PHE A 75 -5.65 28.57 -43.72
CA PHE A 75 -5.81 28.91 -42.29
C PHE A 75 -6.90 29.98 -42.08
N GLY A 76 -7.89 30.06 -42.98
CA GLY A 76 -9.00 31.00 -42.85
C GLY A 76 -9.85 30.75 -41.59
N ASP A 77 -10.04 29.49 -41.24
CA ASP A 77 -10.64 29.03 -39.99
C ASP A 77 -9.59 28.33 -39.12
N CYS A 78 -9.26 28.95 -37.98
CA CYS A 78 -8.35 28.41 -36.96
C CYS A 78 -9.08 28.07 -35.66
N SER A 79 -10.41 27.97 -35.68
CA SER A 79 -11.23 27.73 -34.48
C SER A 79 -10.85 26.45 -33.76
N GLN A 80 -10.59 25.38 -34.50
CA GLN A 80 -10.12 24.10 -33.96
C GLN A 80 -8.77 24.27 -33.25
N ALA A 81 -7.75 24.82 -33.92
CA ALA A 81 -6.42 24.95 -33.32
C ALA A 81 -6.41 25.84 -32.07
N LEU A 82 -7.21 26.91 -32.05
CA LEU A 82 -7.36 27.78 -30.88
C LEU A 82 -8.07 27.06 -29.74
N ALA A 83 -9.19 26.38 -30.01
CA ALA A 83 -9.93 25.64 -29.00
C ALA A 83 -9.10 24.50 -28.39
N VAL A 84 -8.38 23.73 -29.21
CA VAL A 84 -7.50 22.65 -28.74
C VAL A 84 -6.37 23.18 -27.87
N LEU A 85 -5.84 24.36 -28.19
CA LEU A 85 -4.80 25.01 -27.41
C LEU A 85 -5.32 25.42 -26.02
N ASP A 86 -6.48 26.06 -25.98
CA ASP A 86 -7.13 26.47 -24.73
C ASP A 86 -7.50 25.24 -23.88
N LEU A 87 -8.15 24.23 -24.48
CA LEU A 87 -8.51 22.97 -23.83
C LEU A 87 -7.29 22.23 -23.25
N THR A 88 -6.16 22.21 -23.95
CA THR A 88 -4.97 21.48 -23.49
C THR A 88 -4.32 22.15 -22.29
N PHE A 89 -4.11 23.47 -22.34
CA PHE A 89 -3.36 24.20 -21.31
C PHE A 89 -4.22 24.68 -20.14
N GLU A 90 -5.46 25.11 -20.39
CA GLU A 90 -6.33 25.72 -19.37
C GLU A 90 -7.19 24.67 -18.66
N GLU A 91 -7.56 23.58 -19.33
CA GLU A 91 -8.51 22.58 -18.81
C GLU A 91 -7.87 21.20 -18.56
N LEU A 92 -7.36 20.53 -19.61
CA LEU A 92 -6.87 19.16 -19.54
C LEU A 92 -5.62 19.02 -18.67
N TYR A 93 -4.59 19.85 -18.86
CA TYR A 93 -3.36 19.73 -18.07
C TYR A 93 -3.60 19.94 -16.56
N PRO A 94 -4.33 20.99 -16.12
CA PRO A 94 -4.73 21.12 -14.72
C PRO A 94 -5.61 19.95 -14.23
N ALA A 95 -6.54 19.45 -15.06
CA ALA A 95 -7.36 18.29 -14.72
C ALA A 95 -6.52 17.03 -14.52
N TYR A 96 -5.54 16.78 -15.40
CA TYR A 96 -4.59 15.66 -15.27
C TYR A 96 -3.79 15.76 -13.97
N ARG A 97 -3.34 16.96 -13.59
CA ARG A 97 -2.62 17.18 -12.33
C ARG A 97 -3.48 16.95 -11.10
N ARG A 98 -4.75 17.33 -11.12
CA ARG A 98 -5.70 17.04 -10.03
C ARG A 98 -6.01 15.54 -9.95
N PHE A 99 -6.24 14.90 -11.09
CA PHE A 99 -6.56 13.46 -11.15
C PHE A 99 -5.41 12.60 -10.58
N HIS A 100 -4.17 13.00 -10.85
CA HIS A 100 -2.95 12.32 -10.40
C HIS A 100 -2.33 12.92 -9.13
N ALA A 101 -3.05 13.77 -8.40
CA ALA A 101 -2.53 14.43 -7.20
C ALA A 101 -2.12 13.45 -6.09
N ASP A 102 -2.68 12.23 -6.10
CA ASP A 102 -2.28 11.16 -5.20
C ASP A 102 -1.15 10.31 -5.77
N LEU A 103 -1.36 9.64 -6.90
CA LEU A 103 -0.38 8.72 -7.50
C LEU A 103 0.97 9.40 -7.79
N LEU A 104 0.93 10.63 -8.31
CA LEU A 104 2.10 11.38 -8.78
C LEU A 104 2.41 12.61 -7.91
N PHE A 105 2.03 12.58 -6.62
CA PHE A 105 2.14 13.71 -5.69
C PHE A 105 3.55 14.32 -5.53
N HIS A 106 4.58 13.52 -5.82
CA HIS A 106 5.99 13.88 -5.64
C HIS A 106 6.60 14.55 -6.88
N LEU A 107 5.88 14.58 -8.00
CA LEU A 107 6.36 15.16 -9.25
C LEU A 107 6.08 16.66 -9.33
N THR A 108 7.01 17.36 -9.96
CA THR A 108 6.94 18.80 -10.22
C THR A 108 6.49 19.07 -11.66
N ASP A 109 6.17 20.32 -11.96
CA ASP A 109 5.78 20.73 -13.32
C ASP A 109 6.88 20.38 -14.34
N ALA A 110 8.15 20.52 -13.96
CA ALA A 110 9.30 20.22 -14.83
C ALA A 110 9.34 18.74 -15.28
N ASP A 111 8.84 17.82 -14.46
CA ASP A 111 8.75 16.41 -14.80
C ASP A 111 7.75 16.18 -15.95
N PHE A 112 6.65 16.93 -15.99
CA PHE A 112 5.61 16.81 -17.04
C PHE A 112 5.87 17.67 -18.28
N GLN A 113 6.65 18.76 -18.16
CA GLN A 113 6.86 19.75 -19.22
C GLN A 113 7.82 19.27 -20.34
N GLN A 114 7.53 18.10 -20.88
CA GLN A 114 8.33 17.40 -21.90
C GLN A 114 7.66 17.50 -23.29
N PRO A 115 8.45 17.53 -24.38
CA PRO A 115 7.92 17.75 -25.73
C PRO A 115 6.92 16.67 -26.14
N PHE A 116 7.29 15.40 -26.03
CA PHE A 116 6.39 14.31 -26.43
C PHE A 116 5.20 14.12 -25.50
N PHE A 117 5.30 14.49 -24.23
CA PHE A 117 4.14 14.49 -23.34
C PHE A 117 3.11 15.52 -23.80
N LEU A 118 3.54 16.74 -24.16
CA LEU A 118 2.63 17.73 -24.76
C LEU A 118 2.02 17.22 -26.07
N GLY A 119 2.82 16.54 -26.91
CA GLY A 119 2.32 15.90 -28.12
C GLY A 119 1.16 14.93 -27.84
N ARG A 120 1.29 14.09 -26.80
CA ARG A 120 0.23 13.17 -26.37
C ARG A 120 -1.01 13.90 -25.84
N LEU A 121 -0.85 15.02 -25.13
CA LEU A 121 -2.00 15.83 -24.69
C LEU A 121 -2.80 16.36 -25.89
N PHE A 122 -2.11 16.90 -26.90
CA PHE A 122 -2.78 17.39 -28.11
C PHE A 122 -3.47 16.26 -28.89
N GLU A 123 -2.80 15.12 -29.07
CA GLU A 123 -3.40 13.94 -29.70
C GLU A 123 -4.66 13.49 -28.96
N ALA A 124 -4.62 13.44 -27.62
CA ALA A 124 -5.76 13.04 -26.80
C ALA A 124 -6.95 14.01 -26.94
N VAL A 125 -6.74 15.34 -26.88
CA VAL A 125 -7.80 16.33 -27.08
C VAL A 125 -8.38 16.24 -28.50
N LEU A 126 -7.52 16.19 -29.52
CA LEU A 126 -7.96 16.11 -30.91
C LEU A 126 -8.76 14.85 -31.21
N SER A 127 -8.42 13.72 -30.57
CA SER A 127 -9.14 12.46 -30.74
C SER A 127 -10.59 12.49 -30.26
N GLN A 128 -10.96 13.44 -29.38
CA GLN A 128 -12.34 13.59 -28.90
C GLN A 128 -13.26 14.27 -29.92
N GLY A 129 -12.70 15.03 -30.85
CA GLY A 129 -13.41 15.73 -31.91
C GLY A 129 -14.35 16.85 -31.43
N ALA A 130 -14.85 17.62 -32.41
CA ALA A 130 -15.87 18.65 -32.22
C ALA A 130 -17.23 18.03 -31.79
N PRO A 131 -18.13 18.77 -31.11
CA PRO A 131 -18.07 20.20 -30.78
C PRO A 131 -17.04 20.53 -29.68
N TRP A 132 -16.25 21.60 -29.87
CA TRP A 132 -15.10 21.96 -29.01
C TRP A 132 -15.49 22.74 -27.74
N ASP A 133 -16.73 23.19 -27.66
CA ASP A 133 -17.33 23.87 -26.50
C ASP A 133 -17.76 22.90 -25.38
N GLU A 134 -17.83 21.60 -25.67
CA GLU A 134 -18.12 20.56 -24.67
C GLU A 134 -16.87 20.18 -23.86
N VAL A 135 -16.37 21.12 -23.05
CA VAL A 135 -15.13 21.00 -22.26
C VAL A 135 -15.12 19.73 -21.41
N ASP A 136 -16.17 19.48 -20.62
CA ASP A 136 -16.22 18.34 -19.70
C ASP A 136 -16.13 16.98 -20.41
N ARG A 137 -16.83 16.83 -21.55
CA ARG A 137 -16.79 15.62 -22.38
C ARG A 137 -15.37 15.38 -22.89
N ILE A 138 -14.74 16.41 -23.43
CA ILE A 138 -13.42 16.33 -24.04
C ILE A 138 -12.36 16.04 -22.98
N VAL A 139 -12.38 16.74 -21.85
CA VAL A 139 -11.41 16.54 -20.77
C VAL A 139 -11.53 15.14 -20.19
N HIS A 140 -12.75 14.66 -19.91
CA HIS A 140 -12.96 13.31 -19.37
C HIS A 140 -12.48 12.22 -20.36
N GLY A 141 -12.90 12.31 -21.64
CA GLY A 141 -12.48 11.34 -22.65
C GLY A 141 -10.98 11.39 -22.98
N ALA A 142 -10.36 12.57 -22.91
CA ALA A 142 -8.92 12.72 -23.07
C ALA A 142 -8.14 12.14 -21.88
N LEU A 143 -8.63 12.30 -20.64
CA LEU A 143 -8.02 11.65 -19.46
C LEU A 143 -8.08 10.13 -19.56
N ASP A 144 -9.24 9.57 -19.95
CA ASP A 144 -9.40 8.12 -20.13
C ASP A 144 -8.47 7.57 -21.23
N HIS A 145 -8.28 8.32 -22.33
CA HIS A 145 -7.31 7.97 -23.37
C HIS A 145 -5.88 8.01 -22.83
N LEU A 146 -5.49 9.07 -22.13
CA LEU A 146 -4.13 9.25 -21.64
C LEU A 146 -3.73 8.20 -20.60
N ASN A 147 -4.65 7.85 -19.69
CA ASN A 147 -4.41 6.95 -18.57
C ASN A 147 -4.44 5.48 -19.03
N ASP A 148 -3.43 5.10 -19.81
CA ASP A 148 -3.35 3.82 -20.52
C ASP A 148 -2.33 2.83 -19.91
N PHE A 149 -1.63 3.18 -18.83
CA PHE A 149 -0.58 2.35 -18.24
C PHE A 149 -0.73 2.16 -16.73
N VAL A 150 -0.60 0.91 -16.27
CA VAL A 150 -0.50 0.55 -14.83
C VAL A 150 0.77 -0.25 -14.49
N GLY A 151 1.37 -0.91 -15.47
CA GLY A 151 2.49 -1.84 -15.30
C GLY A 151 2.05 -3.22 -14.78
N TYR A 152 2.98 -3.96 -14.16
CA TYR A 152 2.67 -5.27 -13.57
C TYR A 152 1.70 -5.16 -12.38
N ARG A 153 0.43 -5.47 -12.63
CA ARG A 153 -0.67 -5.50 -11.65
C ARG A 153 -1.42 -6.84 -11.78
N PRO A 154 -1.13 -7.83 -10.93
CA PRO A 154 -1.93 -9.03 -10.84
C PRO A 154 -3.37 -8.67 -10.48
N LEU A 155 -4.36 -9.25 -11.13
CA LEU A 155 -5.78 -9.00 -10.88
C LEU A 155 -6.43 -10.28 -10.44
N ALA A 156 -7.07 -10.27 -9.28
CA ALA A 156 -7.94 -11.35 -8.87
C ALA A 156 -9.06 -11.51 -9.91
N VAL A 157 -9.33 -12.73 -10.35
CA VAL A 157 -10.52 -13.06 -11.12
C VAL A 157 -11.45 -13.79 -10.17
N LEU A 158 -12.58 -13.17 -9.85
CA LEU A 158 -13.58 -13.78 -8.99
C LEU A 158 -14.40 -14.79 -9.78
N GLU A 159 -14.97 -15.75 -9.06
CA GLU A 159 -15.74 -16.88 -9.57
C GLU A 159 -16.93 -16.49 -10.48
N ASP A 160 -17.54 -15.32 -10.27
CA ASP A 160 -18.59 -14.73 -11.11
C ASP A 160 -18.13 -14.39 -12.55
N GLY A 161 -16.87 -14.67 -12.91
CA GLY A 161 -16.26 -14.25 -14.17
C GLY A 161 -16.02 -12.74 -14.25
N ARG A 162 -16.26 -12.01 -13.15
CA ARG A 162 -15.94 -10.59 -13.04
C ARG A 162 -14.43 -10.45 -12.90
N LYS A 163 -13.77 -10.12 -14.02
CA LYS A 163 -12.40 -9.62 -14.00
C LYS A 163 -12.41 -8.28 -13.28
N THR A 164 -11.82 -8.22 -12.10
CA THR A 164 -11.54 -6.95 -11.42
C THR A 164 -10.65 -6.15 -12.36
N GLN A 165 -11.13 -5.01 -12.84
CA GLN A 165 -10.31 -4.13 -13.67
C GLN A 165 -9.45 -3.25 -12.76
N PRO A 166 -8.23 -2.86 -13.18
CA PRO A 166 -7.46 -1.86 -12.48
C PRO A 166 -8.28 -0.58 -12.29
N TYR A 167 -8.14 0.06 -11.14
CA TYR A 167 -8.88 1.29 -10.87
C TYR A 167 -8.39 2.42 -11.80
N PRO A 168 -9.26 3.36 -12.21
CA PRO A 168 -8.86 4.46 -13.08
C PRO A 168 -7.70 5.30 -12.54
N HIS A 169 -7.63 5.51 -11.21
CA HIS A 169 -6.58 6.28 -10.55
C HIS A 169 -5.26 5.52 -10.36
N GLU A 170 -5.19 4.21 -10.65
CA GLU A 170 -3.93 3.47 -10.74
C GLU A 170 -3.24 3.69 -12.10
N ARG A 171 -4.03 4.02 -13.13
CA ARG A 171 -3.54 4.22 -14.50
C ARG A 171 -3.08 5.64 -14.71
N PHE A 172 -2.00 5.82 -15.46
CA PHE A 172 -1.50 7.14 -15.86
C PHE A 172 -0.83 7.06 -17.24
N ARG A 173 -0.48 8.21 -17.80
CA ARG A 173 0.31 8.25 -19.04
C ARG A 173 1.81 8.23 -18.72
N PRO A 174 2.57 7.19 -19.12
CA PRO A 174 4.01 7.20 -18.97
C PRO A 174 4.60 8.24 -19.93
N ILE A 175 5.69 8.88 -19.52
CA ILE A 175 6.26 10.00 -20.29
C ILE A 175 7.09 9.44 -21.45
N PRO A 176 6.75 9.75 -22.72
CA PRO A 176 7.49 9.20 -23.85
C PRO A 176 8.91 9.78 -23.91
N LEU A 177 9.90 8.90 -24.01
CA LEU A 177 11.33 9.22 -24.20
C LEU A 177 11.79 8.99 -25.64
N TYR A 178 11.14 8.09 -26.37
CA TYR A 178 11.37 7.89 -27.80
C TYR A 178 10.06 7.52 -28.48
N LEU A 179 9.86 8.07 -29.68
CA LEU A 179 8.76 7.75 -30.57
C LEU A 179 9.32 7.35 -31.94
N ARG A 180 8.80 6.27 -32.51
CA ARG A 180 9.22 5.78 -33.83
C ARG A 180 9.08 6.89 -34.88
N GLY A 181 10.17 7.18 -35.57
CA GLY A 181 10.24 8.21 -36.61
C GLY A 181 10.44 9.65 -36.11
N ALA A 182 10.02 9.98 -34.89
CA ALA A 182 10.27 11.30 -34.29
C ALA A 182 11.60 11.37 -33.52
N GLY A 183 12.13 10.23 -33.06
CA GLY A 183 13.43 10.14 -32.37
C GLY A 183 13.30 10.21 -30.85
N VAL A 184 14.39 10.58 -30.18
CA VAL A 184 14.47 10.66 -28.71
C VAL A 184 14.07 12.06 -28.24
N ALA A 185 13.28 12.12 -27.17
CA ALA A 185 12.82 13.37 -26.57
C ALA A 185 14.00 14.20 -26.05
N PHE A 186 14.01 15.48 -26.37
CA PHE A 186 14.95 16.44 -25.81
C PHE A 186 14.74 16.57 -24.30
N GLY A 187 15.81 16.42 -23.53
CA GLY A 187 15.75 16.46 -22.07
C GLY A 187 16.97 15.84 -21.40
N PRO A 188 16.95 15.69 -20.05
CA PRO A 188 18.10 15.16 -19.30
C PRO A 188 18.45 13.72 -19.68
N TYR A 189 17.46 12.93 -20.15
CA TYR A 189 17.66 11.53 -20.51
C TYR A 189 18.09 11.33 -21.97
N GLU A 190 17.99 12.35 -22.82
CA GLU A 190 18.27 12.27 -24.27
C GLU A 190 19.62 11.59 -24.59
N PRO A 191 20.75 11.97 -23.95
CA PRO A 191 22.05 11.43 -24.36
C PRO A 191 22.21 9.93 -24.04
N ILE A 192 21.66 9.49 -22.91
CA ILE A 192 21.76 8.09 -22.45
C ILE A 192 20.79 7.21 -23.25
N VAL A 193 19.56 7.67 -23.46
CA VAL A 193 18.55 6.94 -24.23
C VAL A 193 18.99 6.81 -25.69
N SER A 194 19.48 7.89 -26.30
CA SER A 194 19.99 7.85 -27.68
C SER A 194 21.14 6.85 -27.82
N GLY A 195 22.12 6.91 -26.91
CA GLY A 195 23.23 5.96 -26.91
C GLY A 195 22.78 4.50 -26.72
N ALA A 196 21.79 4.26 -25.86
CA ALA A 196 21.27 2.91 -25.64
C ALA A 196 20.52 2.36 -26.86
N LEU A 197 19.68 3.17 -27.51
CA LEU A 197 18.97 2.76 -28.72
C LEU A 197 19.92 2.54 -29.90
N GLU A 198 20.96 3.37 -30.05
CA GLU A 198 22.01 3.16 -31.04
C GLU A 198 22.77 1.84 -30.81
N MET A 199 22.99 1.47 -29.54
CA MET A 199 23.60 0.19 -29.21
C MET A 199 22.69 -0.98 -29.54
N ILE A 200 21.41 -0.92 -29.18
CA ILE A 200 20.41 -1.96 -29.49
C ILE A 200 20.37 -2.25 -30.99
N GLN A 201 20.39 -1.22 -31.84
CA GLN A 201 20.39 -1.38 -33.31
C GLN A 201 21.64 -2.09 -33.85
N ARG A 202 22.76 -2.09 -33.11
CA ARG A 202 24.01 -2.75 -33.50
C ARG A 202 24.13 -4.17 -32.94
N VAL A 203 23.31 -4.54 -31.96
CA VAL A 203 23.33 -5.90 -31.39
C VAL A 203 22.95 -6.92 -32.48
N PRO A 204 23.68 -8.04 -32.59
CA PRO A 204 23.34 -9.12 -33.52
C PRO A 204 21.91 -9.62 -33.36
N ALA A 205 21.24 -9.89 -34.48
CA ALA A 205 19.81 -10.25 -34.50
C ALA A 205 19.51 -11.57 -33.76
N ASP A 206 20.44 -12.51 -33.76
CA ASP A 206 20.38 -13.77 -33.01
C ASP A 206 20.38 -13.52 -31.50
N MET A 207 21.21 -12.60 -31.02
CA MET A 207 21.23 -12.20 -29.60
C MET A 207 19.93 -11.50 -29.21
N LEU A 208 19.45 -10.54 -30.02
CA LEU A 208 18.19 -9.84 -29.78
C LEU A 208 16.99 -10.79 -29.72
N ALA A 209 16.92 -11.76 -30.62
CA ALA A 209 15.84 -12.75 -30.66
C ALA A 209 15.71 -13.53 -29.35
N THR A 210 16.82 -13.87 -28.69
CA THR A 210 16.78 -14.58 -27.40
C THR A 210 16.26 -13.73 -26.25
N THR A 211 16.35 -12.41 -26.35
CA THR A 211 15.88 -11.45 -25.34
C THR A 211 14.44 -10.97 -25.56
N TYR A 212 13.79 -11.48 -26.62
CA TYR A 212 12.45 -11.05 -27.04
C TYR A 212 12.34 -9.55 -27.34
N PHE A 213 13.45 -8.89 -27.64
CA PHE A 213 13.49 -7.47 -27.96
C PHE A 213 13.63 -7.28 -29.48
N ASP A 214 12.64 -6.65 -30.10
CA ASP A 214 12.67 -6.30 -31.53
C ASP A 214 12.56 -4.78 -31.68
N PHE A 215 13.65 -4.14 -32.11
CA PHE A 215 13.68 -2.69 -32.30
C PHE A 215 12.69 -2.22 -33.37
N ASP A 216 12.45 -3.03 -34.42
CA ASP A 216 11.47 -2.71 -35.47
C ASP A 216 10.03 -2.82 -34.98
N ARG A 217 9.78 -3.28 -33.75
CA ARG A 217 8.46 -3.30 -33.13
C ARG A 217 8.25 -2.25 -32.05
N LEU A 218 9.32 -1.59 -31.61
CA LEU A 218 9.28 -0.50 -30.64
C LEU A 218 8.65 0.76 -31.26
N ASP A 219 7.40 1.04 -30.93
CA ASP A 219 6.73 2.27 -31.32
C ASP A 219 7.02 3.41 -30.33
N GLU A 220 7.16 3.06 -29.05
CA GLU A 220 7.39 4.00 -27.96
C GLU A 220 8.30 3.40 -26.89
N LEU A 221 9.32 4.17 -26.46
CA LEU A 221 10.00 3.96 -25.19
C LEU A 221 9.53 5.05 -24.25
N ALA A 222 9.02 4.67 -23.08
CA ALA A 222 8.50 5.62 -22.10
C ALA A 222 9.14 5.41 -20.72
N VAL A 223 9.00 6.41 -19.84
CA VAL A 223 9.39 6.30 -18.44
C VAL A 223 8.16 6.25 -17.54
N ASP A 224 8.17 5.27 -16.64
CA ASP A 224 7.30 5.23 -15.48
C ASP A 224 7.82 6.18 -14.42
N VAL A 225 7.02 7.20 -14.14
CA VAL A 225 7.34 8.32 -13.25
C VAL A 225 6.77 8.14 -11.85
N ARG A 226 6.16 6.99 -11.52
CA ARG A 226 5.73 6.70 -10.16
C ARG A 226 6.92 6.65 -9.22
N ALA A 227 6.68 7.01 -7.95
CA ALA A 227 7.70 6.92 -6.93
C ALA A 227 8.10 5.45 -6.73
N TYR A 228 9.40 5.19 -6.71
CA TYR A 228 9.90 3.85 -6.41
C TYR A 228 9.63 3.50 -4.94
N ASP A 229 8.92 2.40 -4.71
CA ASP A 229 8.63 1.87 -3.37
C ASP A 229 9.33 0.52 -3.17
N HIS A 230 10.40 0.51 -2.39
CA HIS A 230 11.21 -0.67 -2.13
C HIS A 230 10.43 -1.84 -1.53
N GLU A 231 9.38 -1.57 -0.74
CA GLU A 231 8.61 -2.60 -0.05
C GLU A 231 7.43 -3.10 -0.88
N HIS A 232 7.08 -2.41 -1.97
CA HIS A 232 6.02 -2.87 -2.85
C HIS A 232 6.41 -4.22 -3.50
N PRO A 233 5.56 -5.27 -3.42
CA PRO A 233 5.93 -6.62 -3.83
C PRO A 233 6.25 -6.75 -5.32
N ALA A 234 5.65 -5.92 -6.19
CA ALA A 234 6.03 -5.86 -7.61
C ALA A 234 7.54 -5.58 -7.83
N ASN A 235 8.22 -4.86 -6.94
CA ASN A 235 9.66 -4.60 -7.06
C ASN A 235 10.54 -5.79 -6.65
N LYS A 236 9.95 -6.84 -6.06
CA LYS A 236 10.62 -8.13 -5.83
C LYS A 236 10.61 -9.02 -7.07
N ARG A 237 9.78 -8.70 -8.08
CA ARG A 237 9.81 -9.37 -9.38
C ARG A 237 11.14 -9.11 -10.07
N THR A 238 11.75 -10.17 -10.58
CA THR A 238 13.05 -10.09 -11.23
C THR A 238 13.02 -9.09 -12.38
N ASN A 239 14.01 -8.20 -12.43
CA ASN A 239 14.21 -7.17 -13.46
C ASN A 239 13.08 -6.17 -13.68
N TYR A 240 11.97 -6.23 -12.93
CA TYR A 240 10.86 -5.28 -13.06
C TYR A 240 11.29 -3.81 -12.87
N MET A 241 12.27 -3.60 -11.99
CA MET A 241 12.85 -2.28 -11.75
C MET A 241 13.62 -1.72 -12.96
N PHE A 242 14.09 -2.57 -13.87
CA PHE A 242 14.84 -2.18 -15.05
C PHE A 242 13.94 -1.88 -16.26
N GLY A 243 12.70 -2.32 -16.21
CA GLY A 243 11.66 -2.01 -17.18
C GLY A 243 10.78 -3.22 -17.50
N GLU A 244 9.84 -3.02 -18.40
CA GLU A 244 9.01 -4.09 -18.97
C GLU A 244 8.39 -3.64 -20.30
N TRP A 245 8.07 -4.62 -21.16
CA TRP A 245 7.09 -4.39 -22.21
C TRP A 245 5.71 -4.15 -21.61
N ASP A 246 5.00 -3.16 -22.14
CA ASP A 246 3.69 -2.78 -21.64
C ASP A 246 2.58 -3.74 -22.12
N PRO A 247 1.90 -4.44 -21.19
CA PRO A 247 0.82 -5.36 -21.53
C PRO A 247 -0.43 -4.70 -22.12
N HIS A 248 -0.58 -3.38 -21.99
CA HIS A 248 -1.79 -2.66 -22.41
C HIS A 248 -1.71 -2.16 -23.86
N LEU A 249 -0.50 -2.13 -24.45
CA LEU A 249 -0.28 -1.70 -25.83
C LEU A 249 0.16 -2.87 -26.71
N ILE A 250 -0.82 -3.68 -27.13
CA ILE A 250 -0.64 -4.89 -27.95
C ILE A 250 -1.15 -4.64 -29.38
N ASP A 251 -0.42 -5.13 -30.37
CA ASP A 251 -0.89 -5.15 -31.76
C ASP A 251 -1.86 -6.31 -32.08
N SER A 252 -2.42 -6.32 -33.28
CA SER A 252 -3.31 -7.39 -33.75
C SER A 252 -2.64 -8.77 -33.89
N LYS A 253 -1.30 -8.85 -33.81
CA LYS A 253 -0.51 -10.08 -33.88
C LYS A 253 -0.08 -10.57 -32.48
N GLY A 254 -0.46 -9.87 -31.41
CA GLY A 254 -0.14 -10.24 -30.04
C GLY A 254 1.21 -9.73 -29.52
N PHE A 255 1.87 -8.79 -30.20
CA PHE A 255 3.15 -8.21 -29.77
C PHE A 255 2.99 -6.86 -29.07
N TYR A 256 3.76 -6.68 -28.01
CA TYR A 256 3.84 -5.41 -27.29
C TYR A 256 4.57 -4.34 -28.12
N ARG A 257 4.12 -3.08 -28.00
CA ARG A 257 4.60 -1.95 -28.82
C ARG A 257 5.27 -0.83 -28.03
N ARG A 258 5.09 -0.81 -26.71
CA ARG A 258 5.70 0.17 -25.80
C ARG A 258 6.58 -0.52 -24.78
N PHE A 259 7.82 -0.06 -24.65
CA PHE A 259 8.72 -0.48 -23.57
C PHE A 259 8.78 0.62 -22.52
N VAL A 260 8.69 0.27 -21.24
CA VAL A 260 8.63 1.24 -20.14
C VAL A 260 9.80 1.01 -19.19
N VAL A 261 10.66 2.01 -19.04
CA VAL A 261 11.78 2.03 -18.07
C VAL A 261 11.38 2.80 -16.81
N ARG A 262 12.07 2.58 -15.69
CA ARG A 262 11.73 3.24 -14.42
C ARG A 262 12.59 4.49 -14.20
N LYS A 263 11.96 5.58 -13.73
CA LYS A 263 12.63 6.87 -13.49
C LYS A 263 13.86 6.74 -12.59
N ILE A 264 13.79 5.94 -11.53
CA ILE A 264 14.91 5.74 -10.58
C ILE A 264 16.20 5.25 -11.26
N ILE A 265 16.09 4.39 -12.29
CA ILE A 265 17.26 3.88 -13.02
C ILE A 265 17.86 4.99 -13.89
N LEU A 266 17.03 5.73 -14.61
CA LEU A 266 17.49 6.83 -15.45
C LEU A 266 18.13 7.94 -14.62
N ASP A 267 17.51 8.34 -13.51
CA ASP A 267 18.06 9.33 -12.58
C ASP A 267 19.40 8.87 -12.00
N ALA A 268 19.51 7.61 -11.59
CA ALA A 268 20.76 7.06 -11.07
C ALA A 268 21.87 7.06 -12.13
N LEU A 269 21.56 6.72 -13.39
CA LEU A 269 22.52 6.74 -14.48
C LEU A 269 22.95 8.16 -14.86
N VAL A 270 22.03 9.13 -14.92
CA VAL A 270 22.35 10.54 -15.16
C VAL A 270 23.27 11.08 -14.06
N GLN A 271 22.91 10.87 -12.80
CA GLN A 271 23.74 11.28 -11.65
C GLN A 271 25.12 10.61 -11.67
N TRP A 272 25.18 9.34 -12.08
CA TRP A 272 26.44 8.62 -12.22
C TRP A 272 27.32 9.22 -13.32
N VAL A 273 26.77 9.53 -14.49
CA VAL A 273 27.49 10.19 -15.60
C VAL A 273 28.02 11.55 -15.16
N GLU A 274 27.21 12.35 -14.48
CA GLU A 274 27.63 13.67 -13.98
C GLU A 274 28.79 13.58 -12.98
N ARG A 275 28.78 12.57 -12.11
CA ARG A 275 29.86 12.34 -11.15
C ARG A 275 31.11 11.81 -11.83
N TYR A 276 30.98 10.79 -12.69
CA TYR A 276 32.09 10.08 -13.30
C TYR A 276 32.77 10.91 -14.41
N SER A 277 32.02 11.78 -15.09
CA SER A 277 32.56 12.73 -16.08
C SER A 277 33.54 13.78 -15.49
N ARG A 278 33.67 13.85 -14.16
CA ARG A 278 34.70 14.66 -13.49
C ARG A 278 36.07 13.98 -13.49
N GLU A 279 36.09 12.65 -13.56
CA GLU A 279 37.30 11.83 -13.52
C GLU A 279 37.69 11.31 -14.91
N THR A 280 36.71 11.17 -15.82
CA THR A 280 36.88 10.65 -17.18
C THR A 280 36.15 11.55 -18.19
N SER A 281 36.43 11.42 -19.50
CA SER A 281 35.66 12.10 -20.55
C SER A 281 34.15 11.82 -20.42
N ARG A 282 33.32 12.85 -20.61
CA ARG A 282 31.85 12.73 -20.61
C ARG A 282 31.36 11.73 -21.66
N GLU A 283 32.02 11.64 -22.82
CA GLU A 283 31.64 10.71 -23.90
C GLU A 283 31.82 9.24 -23.47
N GLU A 284 32.89 8.94 -22.72
CA GLU A 284 33.16 7.60 -22.19
C GLU A 284 32.19 7.25 -21.07
N ALA A 285 31.87 8.21 -20.20
CA ALA A 285 30.84 8.03 -19.16
C ALA A 285 29.46 7.76 -19.78
N LEU A 286 29.09 8.53 -20.81
CA LEU A 286 27.84 8.33 -21.55
C LEU A 286 27.79 6.98 -22.25
N PHE A 287 28.90 6.55 -22.86
CA PHE A 287 28.98 5.23 -23.47
C PHE A 287 28.74 4.11 -22.45
N ASP A 288 29.42 4.15 -21.30
CA ASP A 288 29.27 3.11 -20.27
C ASP A 288 27.86 3.07 -19.67
N ALA A 289 27.26 4.24 -19.42
CA ALA A 289 25.88 4.34 -18.90
C ALA A 289 24.86 3.84 -19.93
N SER A 290 25.04 4.19 -21.21
CA SER A 290 24.18 3.73 -22.31
C SER A 290 24.28 2.22 -22.52
N ALA A 291 25.49 1.67 -22.41
CA ALA A 291 25.74 0.22 -22.50
C ALA A 291 25.01 -0.55 -21.40
N VAL A 292 25.01 0.01 -20.18
CA VAL A 292 24.31 -0.58 -19.04
C VAL A 292 22.80 -0.43 -19.21
N LEU A 293 22.29 0.72 -19.64
CA LEU A 293 20.87 0.91 -19.92
C LEU A 293 20.36 -0.10 -20.96
N CYS A 294 21.06 -0.23 -22.10
CA CYS A 294 20.76 -1.22 -23.13
C CYS A 294 20.72 -2.64 -22.55
N GLY A 295 21.77 -3.07 -21.85
CA GLY A 295 21.80 -4.40 -21.22
C GLY A 295 20.64 -4.61 -20.23
N THR A 296 20.28 -3.60 -19.45
CA THR A 296 19.14 -3.67 -18.51
C THR A 296 17.79 -3.77 -19.22
N MET A 297 17.59 -3.07 -20.33
CA MET A 297 16.38 -3.18 -21.15
C MET A 297 16.25 -4.57 -21.76
N LEU A 298 17.33 -5.13 -22.30
CA LEU A 298 17.34 -6.49 -22.85
C LEU A 298 17.01 -7.54 -21.78
N MET A 299 17.61 -7.44 -20.59
CA MET A 299 17.32 -8.34 -19.47
C MET A 299 15.86 -8.25 -18.97
N ALA A 300 15.30 -7.05 -18.94
CA ALA A 300 13.89 -6.81 -18.57
C ALA A 300 12.92 -7.35 -19.65
N SER A 301 13.28 -7.18 -20.92
CA SER A 301 12.56 -7.77 -22.05
C SER A 301 12.51 -9.29 -21.97
N SER A 302 13.59 -9.95 -21.57
CA SER A 302 13.61 -11.41 -21.42
C SER A 302 12.60 -11.93 -20.38
N ILE A 303 12.35 -11.16 -19.31
CA ILE A 303 11.38 -11.52 -18.27
C ILE A 303 9.94 -11.20 -18.69
N SER A 304 9.71 -10.06 -19.35
CA SER A 304 8.36 -9.66 -19.79
C SER A 304 7.89 -10.40 -21.03
N GLY A 305 8.80 -10.83 -21.91
CA GLY A 305 8.49 -11.45 -23.18
C GLY A 305 8.00 -10.46 -24.24
N ALA A 306 7.85 -10.92 -25.49
CA ALA A 306 7.42 -10.07 -26.60
C ALA A 306 5.89 -9.90 -26.68
N GLY A 307 5.13 -10.68 -25.92
CA GLY A 307 3.68 -10.75 -25.95
C GLY A 307 3.10 -11.66 -24.86
N PRO A 308 1.77 -11.69 -24.67
CA PRO A 308 1.12 -12.44 -23.59
C PRO A 308 1.40 -13.95 -23.61
N SER A 309 1.59 -14.52 -24.80
CA SER A 309 1.84 -15.95 -25.00
C SER A 309 3.33 -16.34 -24.98
N THR A 310 4.23 -15.45 -24.55
CA THR A 310 5.69 -15.73 -24.60
C THR A 310 6.11 -16.75 -23.56
N HIS A 311 5.63 -16.59 -22.32
CA HIS A 311 5.92 -17.47 -21.20
C HIS A 311 4.61 -18.12 -20.78
N ASP A 312 4.57 -19.45 -20.81
CA ASP A 312 3.45 -20.22 -20.28
C ASP A 312 3.60 -20.46 -18.77
N SER A 313 2.60 -21.07 -18.15
CA SER A 313 2.59 -21.39 -16.71
C SER A 313 3.62 -22.48 -16.31
N SER A 314 4.25 -23.15 -17.29
CA SER A 314 5.33 -24.12 -17.04
C SER A 314 6.70 -23.44 -16.90
N VAL A 315 6.85 -22.19 -17.38
CA VAL A 315 8.05 -21.39 -17.18
C VAL A 315 8.01 -20.73 -15.82
N THR A 316 9.05 -20.98 -15.03
CA THR A 316 9.20 -20.43 -13.68
C THR A 316 10.40 -19.50 -13.63
N LEU A 317 10.42 -18.55 -12.68
CA LEU A 317 11.55 -17.62 -12.53
C LEU A 317 12.87 -18.38 -12.30
N THR A 318 12.82 -19.50 -11.59
CA THR A 318 13.98 -20.38 -11.36
C THR A 318 14.58 -20.91 -12.66
N SER A 319 13.74 -21.27 -13.64
CA SER A 319 14.18 -21.74 -14.96
C SER A 319 14.67 -20.61 -15.88
N LEU A 320 14.09 -19.41 -15.74
CA LEU A 320 14.33 -18.26 -16.60
C LEU A 320 15.58 -17.47 -16.21
N LEU A 321 15.84 -17.33 -14.91
CA LEU A 321 16.98 -16.56 -14.36
C LEU A 321 18.34 -16.96 -14.93
N PRO A 322 18.72 -18.25 -15.02
CA PRO A 322 19.99 -18.65 -15.62
C PRO A 322 20.12 -18.24 -17.09
N ARG A 323 19.02 -18.31 -17.85
CA ARG A 323 19.01 -17.91 -19.28
C ARG A 323 19.24 -16.41 -19.42
N VAL A 324 18.58 -15.60 -18.61
CA VAL A 324 18.76 -14.13 -18.61
C VAL A 324 20.18 -13.74 -18.20
N ALA A 325 20.76 -14.43 -17.22
CA ALA A 325 22.15 -14.20 -16.82
C ALA A 325 23.15 -14.51 -17.96
N GLN A 326 22.94 -15.61 -18.69
CA GLN A 326 23.77 -15.97 -19.85
C GLN A 326 23.64 -14.93 -20.98
N GLN A 327 22.42 -14.48 -21.27
CA GLN A 327 22.17 -13.43 -22.29
C GLN A 327 22.86 -12.12 -21.95
N ARG A 328 22.81 -11.71 -20.68
CA ARG A 328 23.52 -10.54 -20.17
C ARG A 328 25.03 -10.66 -20.39
N ASP A 329 25.61 -11.79 -20.01
CA ASP A 329 27.05 -11.99 -20.10
C ASP A 329 27.49 -12.01 -21.56
N ALA A 330 26.74 -12.69 -22.43
CA ALA A 330 26.97 -12.68 -23.88
C ALA A 330 26.92 -11.26 -24.49
N TYR A 331 25.97 -10.43 -24.08
CA TYR A 331 25.87 -9.04 -24.54
C TYR A 331 27.10 -8.21 -24.14
N TYR A 332 27.53 -8.30 -22.88
CA TYR A 332 28.69 -7.53 -22.45
C TYR A 332 30.00 -8.05 -23.03
N ASP A 333 30.16 -9.36 -23.19
CA ASP A 333 31.33 -9.95 -23.84
C ASP A 333 31.44 -9.48 -25.29
N TRP A 334 30.32 -9.53 -26.03
CA TRP A 334 30.24 -8.96 -27.39
C TRP A 334 30.63 -7.48 -27.40
N LEU A 335 30.10 -6.67 -26.49
CA LEU A 335 30.42 -5.24 -26.44
C LEU A 335 31.90 -4.97 -26.12
N MET A 336 32.51 -5.81 -25.29
CA MET A 336 33.94 -5.75 -24.97
C MET A 336 34.81 -6.11 -26.18
N GLU A 337 34.39 -7.07 -27.00
CA GLU A 337 35.09 -7.46 -28.25
C GLU A 337 35.03 -6.35 -29.31
N GLN A 338 33.93 -5.61 -29.39
CA GLN A 338 33.77 -4.47 -30.30
C GLN A 338 34.54 -3.22 -29.85
N ALA A 339 34.99 -3.15 -28.59
CA ALA A 339 35.75 -2.01 -28.10
C ALA A 339 37.19 -2.03 -28.64
N HIS A 340 37.66 -0.88 -29.15
CA HIS A 340 39.02 -0.74 -29.69
C HIS A 340 39.77 0.46 -29.09
N GLY A 341 41.11 0.44 -29.17
CA GLY A 341 41.98 1.53 -28.74
C GLY A 341 41.95 1.81 -27.23
N ALA A 342 42.08 3.07 -26.84
CA ALA A 342 42.18 3.49 -25.44
C ALA A 342 40.93 3.12 -24.60
N ARG A 343 39.75 3.05 -25.22
CA ARG A 343 38.51 2.60 -24.57
C ARG A 343 38.59 1.14 -24.15
N ALA A 344 39.08 0.27 -25.03
CA ALA A 344 39.24 -1.15 -24.74
C ALA A 344 40.17 -1.39 -23.54
N GLU A 345 41.32 -0.70 -23.51
CA GLU A 345 42.27 -0.78 -22.39
C GLU A 345 41.67 -0.26 -21.08
N ARG A 346 40.85 0.80 -21.13
CA ARG A 346 40.11 1.32 -19.97
C ARG A 346 39.10 0.29 -19.47
N LEU A 347 38.23 -0.20 -20.34
CA LEU A 347 37.18 -1.16 -19.99
C LEU A 347 37.76 -2.47 -19.46
N GLN A 348 38.87 -2.97 -20.02
CA GLN A 348 39.55 -4.16 -19.50
C GLN A 348 40.13 -3.93 -18.10
N ARG A 349 40.69 -2.75 -17.81
CA ARG A 349 41.18 -2.40 -16.47
C ARG A 349 40.03 -2.33 -15.47
N GLU A 350 38.93 -1.66 -15.82
CA GLU A 350 37.74 -1.58 -14.96
C GLU A 350 37.09 -2.94 -14.74
N ALA A 351 36.99 -3.77 -15.79
CA ALA A 351 36.47 -5.13 -15.69
C ALA A 351 37.35 -6.02 -14.78
N ARG A 352 38.68 -5.89 -14.82
CA ARG A 352 39.58 -6.59 -13.89
C ARG A 352 39.40 -6.13 -12.45
N LYS A 353 39.21 -4.82 -12.22
CA LYS A 353 39.00 -4.23 -10.90
C LYS A 353 37.68 -4.68 -10.27
N THR A 354 36.62 -4.68 -11.06
CA THR A 354 35.26 -5.01 -10.62
C THR A 354 34.90 -6.49 -10.79
N ARG A 355 35.78 -7.26 -11.43
CA ARG A 355 35.63 -8.68 -11.80
C ARG A 355 34.46 -8.97 -12.76
N GLN A 356 33.88 -7.94 -13.37
CA GLN A 356 32.75 -8.04 -14.30
C GLN A 356 32.85 -6.94 -15.37
N PRO A 357 32.52 -7.22 -16.64
CA PRO A 357 32.34 -6.18 -17.65
C PRO A 357 31.33 -5.13 -17.21
N PHE A 358 31.68 -3.85 -17.40
CA PHE A 358 30.87 -2.69 -16.96
C PHE A 358 30.45 -2.74 -15.48
N GLY A 359 31.19 -3.48 -14.65
CA GLY A 359 30.90 -3.66 -13.23
C GLY A 359 30.92 -2.35 -12.46
N HIS A 360 31.70 -1.35 -12.88
CA HIS A 360 31.81 -0.05 -12.23
C HIS A 360 30.51 0.76 -12.26
N VAL A 361 29.75 0.67 -13.36
CA VAL A 361 28.41 1.28 -13.46
C VAL A 361 27.39 0.45 -12.72
N ARG A 362 27.38 -0.87 -12.94
CA ARG A 362 26.40 -1.78 -12.35
C ARG A 362 26.47 -1.82 -10.83
N GLN A 363 27.67 -1.89 -10.26
CA GLN A 363 27.88 -1.84 -8.81
C GLN A 363 27.44 -0.48 -8.25
N ALA A 364 27.71 0.62 -8.96
CA ALA A 364 27.26 1.94 -8.55
C ALA A 364 25.73 2.08 -8.58
N LEU A 365 25.07 1.56 -9.61
CA LEU A 365 23.62 1.51 -9.74
C LEU A 365 22.99 0.67 -8.61
N ASN A 366 23.48 -0.55 -8.39
CA ASN A 366 22.99 -1.41 -7.32
C ASN A 366 23.21 -0.78 -5.93
N LEU A 367 24.35 -0.12 -5.71
CA LEU A 367 24.63 0.58 -4.46
C LEU A 367 23.69 1.79 -4.27
N HIS A 368 23.38 2.54 -5.33
CA HIS A 368 22.41 3.62 -5.30
C HIS A 368 21.03 3.10 -4.90
N LEU A 369 20.56 2.02 -5.53
CA LEU A 369 19.27 1.40 -5.22
C LEU A 369 19.21 0.86 -3.79
N ALA A 370 20.26 0.18 -3.34
CA ALA A 370 20.36 -0.34 -1.98
C ALA A 370 20.34 0.80 -0.94
N HIS A 371 21.08 1.89 -1.20
CA HIS A 371 21.08 3.06 -0.32
C HIS A 371 19.74 3.78 -0.30
N HIS A 372 19.09 3.92 -1.47
CA HIS A 372 17.76 4.49 -1.58
C HIS A 372 16.72 3.66 -0.80
N GLY A 373 16.70 2.35 -1.02
CA GLY A 373 15.80 1.42 -0.32
C GLY A 373 16.02 1.42 1.20
N ALA A 374 17.27 1.35 1.65
CA ALA A 374 17.59 1.39 3.08
C ALA A 374 17.12 2.67 3.76
N ARG A 375 17.34 3.83 3.12
CA ARG A 375 16.85 5.11 3.64
C ARG A 375 15.32 5.20 3.59
N GLN A 376 14.68 4.64 2.57
CA GLN A 376 13.22 4.63 2.45
C GLN A 376 12.57 3.87 3.61
N VAL A 377 13.08 2.67 3.92
CA VAL A 377 12.64 1.88 5.08
C VAL A 377 12.81 2.66 6.37
N GLN A 378 13.97 3.31 6.56
CA GLN A 378 14.23 4.15 7.73
C GLN A 378 13.24 5.31 7.87
N HIS A 379 13.07 6.11 6.80
CA HIS A 379 12.17 7.26 6.82
C HIS A 379 10.70 6.85 6.97
N ARG A 380 10.28 5.74 6.34
CA ARG A 380 8.94 5.17 6.51
C ARG A 380 8.68 4.76 7.96
N TYR A 381 9.62 4.05 8.57
CA TYR A 381 9.49 3.63 9.97
C TYR A 381 9.39 4.83 10.92
N LEU A 382 10.23 5.86 10.72
CA LEU A 382 10.15 7.10 11.49
C LEU A 382 8.82 7.85 11.27
N ALA A 383 8.37 7.95 10.02
CA ALA A 383 7.08 8.56 9.68
C ALA A 383 5.92 7.86 10.40
N HIS A 384 5.92 6.53 10.40
CA HIS A 384 4.93 5.71 11.08
C HIS A 384 4.99 5.86 12.62
N LEU A 385 6.19 5.89 13.21
CA LEU A 385 6.35 6.15 14.65
C LEU A 385 5.81 7.52 15.05
N TYR A 386 6.14 8.58 14.30
CA TYR A 386 5.58 9.91 14.55
C TYR A 386 4.07 9.95 14.38
N ALA A 387 3.53 9.23 13.39
CA ALA A 387 2.09 9.11 13.19
C ALA A 387 1.42 8.43 14.40
N ARG A 388 1.98 7.32 14.89
CA ARG A 388 1.47 6.61 16.08
C ARG A 388 1.52 7.46 17.34
N MET A 389 2.47 8.38 17.47
CA MET A 389 2.54 9.34 18.57
C MET A 389 1.61 10.56 18.40
N GLY A 390 0.95 10.71 17.24
CA GLY A 390 0.08 11.86 16.93
C GLY A 390 0.82 13.11 16.44
N HIS A 391 2.10 12.99 16.06
CA HIS A 391 2.91 14.10 15.54
C HIS A 391 2.81 14.21 14.01
N ALA A 392 1.67 14.70 13.52
CA ALA A 392 1.39 14.79 12.08
C ALA A 392 2.44 15.57 11.26
N PRO A 393 2.96 16.75 11.67
CA PRO A 393 3.95 17.48 10.87
C PRO A 393 5.27 16.72 10.71
N ALA A 394 5.78 16.12 11.79
CA ALA A 394 7.01 15.34 11.76
C ALA A 394 6.84 14.06 10.93
N SER A 395 5.68 13.41 11.04
CA SER A 395 5.35 12.24 10.22
C SER A 395 5.37 12.57 8.72
N ARG A 396 4.72 13.68 8.32
CA ARG A 396 4.71 14.16 6.93
C ARG A 396 6.10 14.51 6.42
N GLU A 397 6.91 15.17 7.23
CA GLU A 397 8.28 15.52 6.86
C GLU A 397 9.11 14.26 6.55
N GLN A 398 9.03 13.24 7.40
CA GLN A 398 9.73 11.97 7.18
C GLN A 398 9.18 11.21 5.96
N ALA A 399 7.86 11.18 5.78
CA ALA A 399 7.24 10.53 4.61
C ALA A 399 7.57 11.25 3.28
N ALA A 400 7.79 12.57 3.30
CA ALA A 400 8.17 13.36 2.13
C ALA A 400 9.67 13.28 1.81
N ALA A 401 10.53 12.92 2.78
CA ALA A 401 11.97 12.87 2.62
C ALA A 401 12.42 11.86 1.53
N ILE A 402 11.77 10.70 1.47
CA ILE A 402 11.89 9.75 0.37
C ILE A 402 10.48 9.33 -0.04
N PRO A 403 9.95 9.83 -1.17
CA PRO A 403 8.57 9.58 -1.57
C PRO A 403 8.26 8.10 -1.70
N SER A 404 7.21 7.65 -1.00
CA SER A 404 6.49 6.41 -1.27
C SER A 404 5.00 6.72 -1.13
N LEU A 405 4.22 6.24 -2.10
CA LEU A 405 2.78 6.42 -2.10
C LEU A 405 2.14 5.69 -0.90
N ALA A 406 2.53 4.43 -0.66
CA ALA A 406 2.03 3.63 0.45
C ALA A 406 2.41 4.26 1.80
N ALA A 407 3.66 4.65 2.00
CA ALA A 407 4.14 5.26 3.25
C ALA A 407 3.40 6.56 3.58
N ARG A 408 3.10 7.39 2.57
CA ARG A 408 2.30 8.62 2.72
C ARG A 408 0.90 8.31 3.23
N PHE A 409 0.14 7.46 2.52
CA PHE A 409 -1.23 7.13 2.90
C PHE A 409 -1.32 6.46 4.27
N GLN A 410 -0.43 5.50 4.54
CA GLN A 410 -0.38 4.82 5.82
C GLN A 410 -0.10 5.80 6.97
N SER A 411 0.86 6.71 6.78
CA SER A 411 1.17 7.73 7.79
C SER A 411 -0.02 8.68 8.00
N GLU A 412 -0.65 9.14 6.91
CA GLU A 412 -1.82 10.04 6.95
C GLU A 412 -3.03 9.44 7.66
N MET A 413 -3.29 8.15 7.46
CA MET A 413 -4.37 7.44 8.15
C MET A 413 -3.99 7.18 9.61
N GLN A 414 -2.78 6.70 9.86
CA GLN A 414 -2.34 6.33 11.21
C GLN A 414 -2.37 7.51 12.18
N TRP A 415 -1.91 8.71 11.77
CA TRP A 415 -1.92 9.85 12.68
C TRP A 415 -3.36 10.32 12.97
N ARG A 416 -4.26 10.25 11.99
CA ARG A 416 -5.69 10.59 12.19
C ARG A 416 -6.36 9.63 13.16
N ILE A 417 -6.07 8.33 13.07
CA ILE A 417 -6.55 7.33 14.03
C ILE A 417 -6.09 7.71 15.45
N THR A 418 -4.79 7.97 15.64
CA THR A 418 -4.25 8.39 16.95
C THR A 418 -4.89 9.70 17.44
N THR A 419 -4.94 10.73 16.60
CA THR A 419 -5.47 12.04 16.97
C THR A 419 -6.98 12.00 17.25
N ALA A 420 -7.74 11.17 16.53
CA ALA A 420 -9.16 10.96 16.82
C ALA A 420 -9.34 10.36 18.21
N HIS A 421 -8.58 9.33 18.58
CA HIS A 421 -8.59 8.80 19.94
C HIS A 421 -8.20 9.84 21.00
N TRP A 422 -7.27 10.75 20.71
CA TRP A 422 -6.92 11.87 21.60
C TRP A 422 -8.06 12.89 21.76
N HIS A 423 -8.81 13.17 20.69
CA HIS A 423 -9.99 14.02 20.78
C HIS A 423 -11.11 13.36 21.60
N LEU A 424 -11.32 12.06 21.41
CA LEU A 424 -12.29 11.28 22.19
C LEU A 424 -11.90 11.20 23.68
N SER A 425 -10.61 11.10 23.99
CA SER A 425 -10.13 11.12 25.39
C SER A 425 -10.42 12.45 26.11
N ARG A 426 -10.55 13.54 25.35
CA ARG A 426 -10.95 14.88 25.82
C ARG A 426 -12.43 15.20 25.60
N SER A 427 -13.24 14.20 25.23
CA SER A 427 -14.68 14.34 24.96
C SER A 427 -15.01 15.32 23.82
N ASN A 428 -14.07 15.54 22.90
CA ASN A 428 -14.23 16.44 21.75
C ASN A 428 -14.76 15.71 20.52
N LEU A 429 -16.08 15.46 20.51
CA LEU A 429 -16.74 14.64 19.49
C LEU A 429 -16.73 15.21 18.06
N PRO A 430 -16.96 16.52 17.81
CA PRO A 430 -17.07 17.03 16.45
C PRO A 430 -15.79 16.81 15.63
N GLN A 431 -14.63 16.98 16.25
CA GLN A 431 -13.32 16.82 15.63
C GLN A 431 -13.00 15.35 15.38
N ALA A 432 -13.39 14.44 16.27
CA ALA A 432 -13.25 13.01 16.03
C ALA A 432 -14.12 12.55 14.84
N ALA A 433 -15.35 13.05 14.75
CA ALA A 433 -16.24 12.75 13.62
C ALA A 433 -15.71 13.31 12.28
N GLN A 434 -15.14 14.52 12.28
CA GLN A 434 -14.49 15.06 11.09
C GLN A 434 -13.30 14.19 10.63
N LEU A 435 -12.46 13.73 11.57
CA LEU A 435 -11.33 12.87 11.24
C LEU A 435 -11.76 11.51 10.69
N LEU A 436 -12.91 10.98 11.10
CA LEU A 436 -13.50 9.76 10.52
C LEU A 436 -13.89 9.96 9.06
N GLU A 437 -14.53 11.08 8.71
CA GLU A 437 -14.87 11.39 7.32
C GLU A 437 -13.60 11.50 6.44
N GLU A 438 -12.53 12.10 6.98
CA GLU A 438 -11.23 12.15 6.29
C GLU A 438 -10.58 10.76 6.16
N LEU A 439 -10.76 9.87 7.13
CA LEU A 439 -10.23 8.50 7.09
C LEU A 439 -10.90 7.65 6.01
N ASP A 440 -12.23 7.76 5.87
CA ASP A 440 -12.99 7.08 4.82
C ASP A 440 -12.52 7.53 3.42
N ASP A 441 -12.38 8.86 3.20
CA ASP A 441 -11.86 9.41 1.94
C ASP A 441 -10.45 8.90 1.63
N LEU A 442 -9.55 8.94 2.62
CA LEU A 442 -8.17 8.47 2.46
C LEU A 442 -8.09 6.96 2.20
N PHE A 443 -8.94 6.16 2.83
CA PHE A 443 -9.00 4.72 2.59
C PHE A 443 -9.39 4.44 1.14
N GLN A 444 -10.50 5.05 0.67
CA GLN A 444 -10.99 4.84 -0.70
C GLN A 444 -10.00 5.33 -1.74
N ARG A 445 -9.45 6.53 -1.57
CA ARG A 445 -8.41 7.06 -2.46
C ARG A 445 -7.15 6.21 -2.43
N GLY A 446 -6.75 5.73 -1.25
CA GLY A 446 -5.60 4.85 -1.08
C GLY A 446 -5.74 3.55 -1.86
N VAL A 447 -6.91 2.93 -1.85
CA VAL A 447 -7.21 1.74 -2.67
C VAL A 447 -7.24 2.10 -4.17
N GLN A 448 -7.96 3.17 -4.55
CA GLN A 448 -8.14 3.54 -5.95
C GLN A 448 -6.85 3.96 -6.67
N CYS A 449 -5.85 4.51 -5.96
CA CYS A 449 -4.56 4.87 -6.54
C CYS A 449 -3.47 3.81 -6.36
N GLY A 450 -3.79 2.66 -5.75
CA GLY A 450 -2.85 1.56 -5.51
C GLY A 450 -1.85 1.81 -4.36
N ALA A 451 -2.09 2.81 -3.51
CA ALA A 451 -1.31 3.05 -2.29
C ALA A 451 -1.53 1.96 -1.24
N LEU A 452 -2.79 1.53 -1.12
CA LEU A 452 -3.23 0.41 -0.30
C LEU A 452 -3.48 -0.80 -1.20
N LEU A 453 -3.40 -1.99 -0.60
CA LEU A 453 -3.80 -3.20 -1.28
C LEU A 453 -5.29 -3.12 -1.63
N ASP A 454 -5.64 -3.54 -2.83
CA ASP A 454 -7.03 -3.79 -3.22
C ASP A 454 -7.56 -5.00 -2.42
N PRO A 455 -8.57 -4.82 -1.55
CA PRO A 455 -9.01 -5.89 -0.66
C PRO A 455 -9.46 -7.17 -1.40
N TRP A 456 -9.95 -7.08 -2.64
CA TRP A 456 -10.29 -8.25 -3.45
C TRP A 456 -9.11 -9.19 -3.73
N ASN A 457 -7.88 -8.65 -3.75
CA ASN A 457 -6.68 -9.45 -3.91
C ASN A 457 -6.41 -10.34 -2.70
N ILE A 458 -6.95 -10.01 -1.51
CA ILE A 458 -6.80 -10.85 -0.31
C ILE A 458 -7.45 -12.20 -0.57
N LEU A 459 -8.68 -12.20 -1.08
CA LEU A 459 -9.39 -13.43 -1.44
C LEU A 459 -8.77 -14.10 -2.67
N GLY A 460 -8.55 -13.33 -3.75
CA GLY A 460 -8.09 -13.89 -5.02
C GLY A 460 -6.70 -14.51 -4.98
N PHE A 461 -5.83 -14.08 -4.06
CA PHE A 461 -4.46 -14.59 -3.93
C PHE A 461 -4.15 -15.10 -2.52
N GLN A 462 -5.14 -15.23 -1.64
CA GLN A 462 -4.98 -15.67 -0.24
C GLN A 462 -3.89 -14.89 0.52
N GLY A 463 -3.86 -13.58 0.34
CA GLY A 463 -2.84 -12.71 0.95
C GLY A 463 -1.44 -12.80 0.33
N ASN A 464 -1.26 -13.55 -0.77
CA ASN A 464 -0.02 -13.57 -1.54
C ASN A 464 -0.05 -12.57 -2.70
N PHE A 465 1.14 -12.33 -3.28
CA PHE A 465 1.35 -11.54 -4.48
C PHE A 465 2.11 -12.38 -5.51
N PRO A 466 1.52 -12.68 -6.68
CA PRO A 466 2.19 -13.46 -7.71
C PRO A 466 3.23 -12.60 -8.43
N LEU A 467 4.48 -13.08 -8.54
CA LEU A 467 5.58 -12.39 -9.23
C LEU A 467 5.70 -12.78 -10.70
N PHE A 468 5.17 -13.93 -11.09
CA PHE A 468 5.22 -14.45 -12.44
C PHE A 468 3.95 -15.26 -12.77
N SER A 469 3.87 -15.77 -14.00
CA SER A 469 2.73 -16.57 -14.46
C SER A 469 2.58 -17.88 -13.68
N SER A 470 3.69 -18.43 -13.18
CA SER A 470 3.66 -19.68 -12.42
C SER A 470 3.15 -19.47 -10.99
N ARG A 471 2.41 -20.46 -10.47
CA ARG A 471 1.84 -20.41 -9.11
C ARG A 471 2.92 -20.41 -8.02
N GLU A 472 4.02 -21.13 -8.25
CA GLU A 472 5.14 -21.25 -7.31
C GLU A 472 5.91 -19.93 -7.11
N ASP A 473 5.83 -19.00 -8.07
CA ASP A 473 6.50 -17.71 -8.03
C ASP A 473 5.69 -16.64 -7.25
N SER A 474 5.00 -17.03 -6.17
CA SER A 474 4.21 -16.13 -5.32
C SER A 474 4.89 -15.87 -3.98
N ILE A 475 4.69 -14.67 -3.43
CA ILE A 475 5.24 -14.28 -2.12
C ILE A 475 4.14 -13.72 -1.20
N PRO A 476 4.27 -13.81 0.13
CA PRO A 476 3.36 -13.11 1.04
C PRO A 476 3.37 -11.60 0.78
N ASP A 477 2.20 -10.98 0.69
CA ASP A 477 2.06 -9.54 0.49
C ASP A 477 2.05 -8.81 1.86
N PRO A 478 3.13 -8.11 2.24
CA PRO A 478 3.20 -7.44 3.54
C PRO A 478 2.18 -6.30 3.70
N ARG A 479 1.54 -5.85 2.61
CA ARG A 479 0.53 -4.79 2.65
C ARG A 479 -0.80 -5.28 3.22
N VAL A 480 -1.07 -6.59 3.22
CA VAL A 480 -2.28 -7.19 3.79
C VAL A 480 -2.37 -6.87 5.27
N GLU A 481 -1.34 -7.20 6.05
CA GLU A 481 -1.30 -6.93 7.49
C GLU A 481 -1.47 -5.44 7.81
N ILE A 482 -0.84 -4.57 7.01
CA ILE A 482 -0.94 -3.13 7.21
C ILE A 482 -2.37 -2.64 6.94
N LEU A 483 -3.00 -3.13 5.87
CA LEU A 483 -4.39 -2.80 5.55
C LEU A 483 -5.34 -3.24 6.68
N LEU A 484 -5.20 -4.49 7.13
CA LEU A 484 -5.99 -5.05 8.23
C LEU A 484 -5.82 -4.23 9.52
N SER A 485 -4.58 -3.88 9.88
CA SER A 485 -4.30 -3.04 11.05
C SER A 485 -4.91 -1.64 10.95
N LEU A 486 -4.87 -1.00 9.77
CA LEU A 486 -5.50 0.29 9.56
C LEU A 486 -7.03 0.21 9.68
N VAL A 487 -7.64 -0.81 9.10
CA VAL A 487 -9.10 -1.03 9.15
C VAL A 487 -9.55 -1.32 10.58
N GLU A 488 -8.83 -2.15 11.32
CA GLU A 488 -9.09 -2.39 12.74
C GLU A 488 -9.03 -1.09 13.55
N GLY A 489 -8.02 -0.25 13.26
CA GLY A 489 -7.89 1.09 13.85
C GLY A 489 -9.07 2.00 13.54
N ILE A 490 -9.54 2.03 12.29
CA ILE A 490 -10.72 2.80 11.86
C ILE A 490 -11.98 2.32 12.61
N PHE A 491 -12.23 1.00 12.65
CA PHE A 491 -13.32 0.42 13.44
C PHE A 491 -13.20 0.78 14.93
N GLY A 492 -11.98 0.83 15.46
CA GLY A 492 -11.69 1.30 16.82
C GLY A 492 -12.16 2.73 17.07
N VAL A 493 -11.87 3.65 16.15
CA VAL A 493 -12.29 5.05 16.25
C VAL A 493 -13.81 5.18 16.11
N TYR A 494 -14.43 4.46 15.18
CA TYR A 494 -15.89 4.43 15.04
C TYR A 494 -16.59 3.99 16.32
N ALA A 495 -16.18 2.85 16.87
CA ALA A 495 -16.78 2.29 18.09
C ALA A 495 -16.62 3.24 19.29
N HIS A 496 -15.43 3.81 19.48
CA HIS A 496 -15.18 4.77 20.57
C HIS A 496 -15.97 6.08 20.38
N THR A 497 -16.12 6.56 19.14
CA THR A 497 -16.93 7.75 18.85
C THR A 497 -18.41 7.51 19.16
N LEU A 498 -18.95 6.34 18.82
CA LEU A 498 -20.31 5.94 19.16
C LEU A 498 -20.54 5.86 20.66
N ALA A 499 -19.62 5.21 21.38
CA ALA A 499 -19.67 5.09 22.83
C ALA A 499 -19.68 6.47 23.52
N GLU A 500 -18.78 7.38 23.13
CA GLU A 500 -18.72 8.72 23.70
C GLU A 500 -19.92 9.58 23.32
N ALA A 501 -20.45 9.46 22.10
CA ALA A 501 -21.67 10.16 21.69
C ALA A 501 -22.88 9.71 22.51
N ALA A 502 -23.01 8.40 22.76
CA ALA A 502 -24.04 7.85 23.64
C ALA A 502 -23.91 8.38 25.08
N VAL A 503 -22.70 8.40 25.61
CA VAL A 503 -22.42 8.92 26.96
C VAL A 503 -22.64 10.43 27.05
N GLN A 504 -22.47 11.20 25.98
CA GLN A 504 -22.78 12.64 25.95
C GLN A 504 -24.26 12.94 25.68
N GLY A 505 -25.03 11.95 25.21
CA GLY A 505 -26.44 12.08 24.86
C GLY A 505 -26.68 12.83 23.56
N ASP A 506 -25.65 12.96 22.70
CA ASP A 506 -25.79 13.56 21.38
C ASP A 506 -26.32 12.51 20.38
N ARG A 507 -27.65 12.38 20.37
CA ARG A 507 -28.34 11.39 19.53
C ARG A 507 -28.13 11.64 18.04
N ALA A 508 -28.11 12.90 17.61
CA ALA A 508 -27.94 13.25 16.20
C ALA A 508 -26.55 12.83 15.70
N LEU A 509 -25.50 13.10 16.48
CA LEU A 509 -24.16 12.67 16.12
C LEU A 509 -23.98 11.15 16.20
N SER A 510 -24.55 10.51 17.21
CA SER A 510 -24.52 9.05 17.37
C SER A 510 -25.15 8.33 16.17
N GLU A 511 -26.34 8.75 15.73
CA GLU A 511 -27.03 8.18 14.55
C GLU A 511 -26.21 8.40 13.27
N ARG A 512 -25.65 9.60 13.08
CA ARG A 512 -24.82 9.92 11.91
C ARG A 512 -23.57 9.06 11.83
N VAL A 513 -22.87 8.89 12.95
CA VAL A 513 -21.67 8.03 13.03
C VAL A 513 -22.04 6.56 12.86
N ALA A 514 -23.18 6.11 13.39
CA ALA A 514 -23.62 4.72 13.26
C ALA A 514 -23.94 4.36 11.80
N GLN A 515 -24.55 5.27 11.05
CA GLN A 515 -24.81 5.10 9.62
C GLN A 515 -23.52 5.14 8.79
N ALA A 516 -22.55 6.00 9.14
CA ALA A 516 -21.25 6.02 8.50
C ALA A 516 -20.49 4.70 8.74
N PHE A 517 -20.46 4.23 9.99
CA PHE A 517 -19.84 2.96 10.35
C PHE A 517 -20.50 1.78 9.62
N GLN A 518 -21.84 1.71 9.60
CA GLN A 518 -22.54 0.66 8.87
C GLN A 518 -22.14 0.62 7.39
N ARG A 519 -22.10 1.77 6.71
CA ARG A 519 -21.70 1.83 5.30
C ARG A 519 -20.26 1.37 5.09
N PHE A 520 -19.35 1.74 5.98
CA PHE A 520 -17.95 1.32 5.90
C PHE A 520 -17.80 -0.19 6.16
N ALA A 521 -18.49 -0.73 7.17
CA ALA A 521 -18.54 -2.16 7.46
C ALA A 521 -19.12 -2.98 6.31
N GLU A 522 -20.28 -2.58 5.77
CA GLU A 522 -20.92 -3.23 4.61
C GLU A 522 -20.07 -3.17 3.34
N GLN A 523 -19.21 -2.16 3.20
CA GLN A 523 -18.24 -2.11 2.10
C GLN A 523 -17.08 -3.06 2.35
N TRP A 524 -16.57 -3.10 3.58
CA TRP A 524 -15.46 -3.99 3.98
C TRP A 524 -15.82 -5.46 3.85
N ASP A 525 -17.00 -5.86 4.33
CA ASP A 525 -17.42 -7.26 4.35
C ASP A 525 -17.65 -7.87 2.96
N ARG A 526 -17.77 -7.03 1.92
CA ARG A 526 -17.80 -7.50 0.52
C ARG A 526 -16.51 -8.22 0.12
N TYR A 527 -15.39 -7.86 0.74
CA TYR A 527 -14.08 -8.35 0.36
C TYR A 527 -13.72 -9.71 0.98
N ALA A 528 -14.63 -10.31 1.77
CA ALA A 528 -14.51 -11.64 2.37
C ALA A 528 -13.13 -11.91 3.03
N THR A 529 -12.58 -10.89 3.70
CA THR A 529 -11.28 -10.98 4.40
C THR A 529 -11.27 -11.97 5.56
N THR A 530 -12.45 -12.45 5.96
CA THR A 530 -12.67 -13.43 7.03
C THR A 530 -12.56 -14.88 6.55
N ALA A 531 -12.46 -15.12 5.25
CA ALA A 531 -12.44 -16.47 4.66
C ALA A 531 -11.03 -17.09 4.55
N VAL A 532 -9.98 -16.32 4.79
CA VAL A 532 -8.58 -16.81 4.71
C VAL A 532 -8.10 -17.18 6.11
N GLU A 533 -7.84 -18.47 6.34
CA GLU A 533 -7.53 -19.02 7.68
C GLU A 533 -6.28 -18.42 8.33
N ASP A 534 -5.25 -18.09 7.55
CA ASP A 534 -3.96 -17.57 8.05
C ASP A 534 -3.95 -16.06 8.35
N LEU A 535 -5.06 -15.35 8.10
CA LEU A 535 -5.15 -13.91 8.30
C LEU A 535 -5.99 -13.53 9.53
N PRO A 536 -5.69 -12.38 10.18
CA PRO A 536 -6.52 -11.86 11.26
C PRO A 536 -7.99 -11.72 10.85
N HIS A 537 -8.89 -12.34 11.62
CA HIS A 537 -10.33 -12.27 11.38
C HIS A 537 -10.86 -10.86 11.73
N ILE A 538 -11.19 -10.08 10.70
CA ILE A 538 -11.76 -8.74 10.83
C ILE A 538 -13.10 -8.68 10.09
N SER A 539 -14.19 -8.86 10.84
CA SER A 539 -15.58 -8.72 10.37
C SER A 539 -16.12 -7.32 10.68
N GLY A 540 -16.56 -6.61 9.66
CA GLY A 540 -17.17 -5.29 9.77
C GLY A 540 -18.52 -5.33 10.50
N ASP A 541 -19.39 -6.26 10.12
CA ASP A 541 -20.73 -6.46 10.70
C ASP A 541 -20.65 -6.78 12.20
N GLU A 542 -19.75 -7.69 12.62
CA GLU A 542 -19.53 -8.00 14.03
C GLU A 542 -19.07 -6.77 14.82
N ASN A 543 -18.11 -6.01 14.26
CA ASN A 543 -17.58 -4.81 14.89
C ASN A 543 -18.66 -3.71 15.01
N TRP A 544 -19.51 -3.56 13.99
CA TRP A 544 -20.60 -2.59 13.99
C TRP A 544 -21.71 -2.99 14.99
N LYS A 545 -22.16 -4.25 14.97
CA LYS A 545 -23.17 -4.78 15.92
C LYS A 545 -22.69 -4.62 17.35
N SER A 546 -21.45 -5.04 17.63
CA SER A 546 -20.81 -4.90 18.93
C SER A 546 -20.79 -3.45 19.40
N ALA A 547 -20.31 -2.53 18.57
CA ALA A 547 -20.25 -1.10 18.91
C ALA A 547 -21.63 -0.47 19.15
N ARG A 548 -22.64 -0.90 18.40
CA ARG A 548 -24.02 -0.43 18.57
C ARG A 548 -24.64 -0.94 19.87
N ALA A 549 -24.42 -2.21 20.22
CA ALA A 549 -24.86 -2.78 21.50
C ALA A 549 -24.20 -2.02 22.68
N VAL A 550 -22.89 -1.77 22.60
CA VAL A 550 -22.16 -0.97 23.59
C VAL A 550 -22.72 0.46 23.70
N ALA A 551 -22.96 1.14 22.58
CA ALA A 551 -23.51 2.50 22.59
C ALA A 551 -24.92 2.55 23.19
N LYS A 552 -25.77 1.55 22.88
CA LYS A 552 -27.11 1.41 23.47
C LYS A 552 -27.03 1.22 24.98
N ALA A 553 -26.22 0.27 25.45
CA ALA A 553 -26.01 0.02 26.88
C ALA A 553 -25.50 1.26 27.62
N LEU A 554 -24.60 2.05 27.02
CA LEU A 554 -24.10 3.29 27.60
C LEU A 554 -25.15 4.43 27.60
N SER A 555 -26.00 4.50 26.59
CA SER A 555 -27.14 5.43 26.56
C SER A 555 -28.16 5.08 27.65
N ASP A 556 -28.43 3.78 27.85
CA ASP A 556 -29.35 3.28 28.87
C ASP A 556 -28.76 3.45 30.28
N TRP A 557 -27.46 3.21 30.46
CA TRP A 557 -26.72 3.51 31.70
C TRP A 557 -26.85 4.99 32.06
N ARG A 558 -26.68 5.89 31.08
CA ARG A 558 -26.86 7.33 31.28
C ARG A 558 -28.30 7.68 31.67
N ALA A 559 -29.29 7.03 31.08
CA ALA A 559 -30.70 7.26 31.39
C ALA A 559 -31.08 6.74 32.79
N ALA A 560 -30.47 5.62 33.22
CA ALA A 560 -30.72 4.96 34.50
C ALA A 560 -30.05 5.67 35.70
N GLY A 561 -28.98 6.44 35.49
CA GLY A 561 -28.35 7.24 36.55
C GLY A 561 -27.82 6.37 37.71
N GLU A 562 -28.30 6.61 38.94
CA GLU A 562 -27.88 5.84 40.13
C GLU A 562 -28.28 4.36 40.09
N SER A 563 -29.32 3.98 39.32
CA SER A 563 -29.76 2.59 39.17
C SER A 563 -28.82 1.76 38.28
N ALA A 564 -27.89 2.40 37.58
CA ALA A 564 -26.98 1.76 36.64
C ALA A 564 -25.79 1.04 37.30
N GLY A 565 -25.63 1.19 38.62
CA GLY A 565 -24.67 0.44 39.43
C GLY A 565 -25.15 -0.95 39.86
N ASP A 566 -26.40 -1.34 39.53
CA ASP A 566 -26.94 -2.64 39.88
C ASP A 566 -26.49 -3.72 38.87
N ILE A 567 -26.11 -4.90 39.40
CA ILE A 567 -25.61 -6.04 38.61
C ILE A 567 -26.72 -6.60 37.71
N THR A 568 -27.98 -6.44 38.12
CA THR A 568 -29.17 -6.82 37.35
C THR A 568 -29.30 -6.04 36.05
N PHE A 569 -29.02 -4.73 36.06
CA PHE A 569 -29.03 -3.86 34.88
C PHE A 569 -28.04 -4.36 33.81
N TRP A 570 -26.80 -4.67 34.23
CA TRP A 570 -25.79 -5.15 33.29
C TRP A 570 -26.09 -6.55 32.80
N ARG A 571 -26.67 -7.45 33.62
CA ARG A 571 -27.03 -8.80 33.18
C ARG A 571 -27.96 -8.82 31.97
N GLU A 572 -28.88 -7.86 31.85
CA GLU A 572 -29.77 -7.73 30.69
C GLU A 572 -29.01 -7.33 29.42
N HIS A 573 -28.08 -6.37 29.53
CA HIS A 573 -27.33 -5.81 28.39
C HIS A 573 -26.12 -6.64 27.97
N VAL A 574 -25.58 -7.43 28.89
CA VAL A 574 -24.37 -8.23 28.68
C VAL A 574 -24.61 -9.46 27.80
N SER A 575 -25.86 -9.91 27.71
CA SER A 575 -26.25 -10.95 26.74
C SER A 575 -26.02 -10.57 25.28
N GLU A 576 -25.92 -9.26 24.98
CA GLU A 576 -25.62 -8.72 23.65
C GLU A 576 -24.08 -8.60 23.40
N PHE A 577 -23.22 -8.92 24.38
CA PHE A 577 -21.75 -8.81 24.24
C PHE A 577 -21.11 -10.15 23.86
N GLU A 578 -20.89 -10.33 22.56
CA GLU A 578 -20.29 -11.55 21.99
C GLU A 578 -18.75 -11.52 21.97
N SER A 579 -18.12 -10.40 22.32
CA SER A 579 -16.65 -10.23 22.22
C SER A 579 -16.02 -9.52 23.43
N SER A 580 -14.79 -9.93 23.77
CA SER A 580 -13.96 -9.32 24.83
C SER A 580 -13.71 -7.83 24.61
N ARG A 581 -13.65 -7.39 23.34
CA ARG A 581 -13.57 -5.98 22.96
C ARG A 581 -14.76 -5.16 23.46
N SER A 582 -15.98 -5.72 23.37
CA SER A 582 -17.21 -5.04 23.80
C SER A 582 -17.18 -4.75 25.31
N TYR A 583 -16.81 -5.76 26.11
CA TYR A 583 -16.60 -5.58 27.55
C TYR A 583 -15.54 -4.52 27.84
N ALA A 584 -14.39 -4.60 27.17
CA ALA A 584 -13.31 -3.68 27.40
C ALA A 584 -13.70 -2.22 27.11
N GLN A 585 -14.46 -1.96 26.04
CA GLN A 585 -14.92 -0.61 25.69
C GLN A 585 -15.89 -0.04 26.74
N VAL A 586 -16.85 -0.84 27.21
CA VAL A 586 -17.79 -0.42 28.26
C VAL A 586 -17.04 -0.14 29.55
N VAL A 587 -16.23 -1.08 30.03
CA VAL A 587 -15.47 -0.96 31.27
C VAL A 587 -14.53 0.25 31.22
N HIS A 588 -13.79 0.42 30.13
CA HIS A 588 -12.91 1.58 29.95
C HIS A 588 -13.69 2.91 30.02
N THR A 589 -14.88 2.97 29.42
CA THR A 589 -15.73 4.15 29.44
C THR A 589 -16.28 4.44 30.84
N LEU A 590 -16.72 3.41 31.57
CA LEU A 590 -17.18 3.53 32.97
C LEU A 590 -16.06 3.99 33.90
N LEU A 591 -14.86 3.42 33.75
CA LEU A 591 -13.67 3.83 34.50
C LEU A 591 -13.33 5.31 34.26
N ARG A 592 -13.45 5.80 33.03
CA ARG A 592 -13.24 7.23 32.72
C ARG A 592 -14.30 8.15 33.31
N LYS A 593 -15.51 7.66 33.57
CA LYS A 593 -16.58 8.40 34.24
C LYS A 593 -16.59 8.21 35.76
N ASN A 594 -15.57 7.53 36.30
CA ASN A 594 -15.41 7.20 37.72
C ASN A 594 -16.51 6.32 38.31
N ASP A 595 -17.21 5.53 37.48
CA ASP A 595 -18.14 4.50 37.96
C ASP A 595 -17.39 3.19 38.22
N THR A 596 -16.76 3.11 39.39
CA THR A 596 -15.95 1.95 39.79
C THR A 596 -16.82 0.75 40.14
N VAL A 597 -18.07 0.94 40.57
CA VAL A 597 -18.96 -0.15 40.97
C VAL A 597 -19.41 -0.93 39.74
N ALA A 598 -19.95 -0.24 38.73
CA ALA A 598 -20.37 -0.88 37.48
C ALA A 598 -19.18 -1.51 36.73
N ALA A 599 -18.03 -0.81 36.69
CA ALA A 599 -16.82 -1.33 36.06
C ALA A 599 -16.31 -2.62 36.73
N MET A 600 -16.35 -2.71 38.07
CA MET A 600 -15.96 -3.92 38.80
C MET A 600 -16.91 -5.07 38.48
N GLY A 601 -18.23 -4.84 38.50
CA GLY A 601 -19.23 -5.87 38.21
C GLY A 601 -19.06 -6.47 36.81
N LEU A 602 -18.83 -5.63 35.80
CA LEU A 602 -18.57 -6.07 34.43
C LEU A 602 -17.24 -6.81 34.27
N LEU A 603 -16.19 -6.37 34.96
CA LEU A 603 -14.90 -7.08 34.96
C LEU A 603 -15.02 -8.49 35.54
N MET A 604 -15.75 -8.65 36.65
CA MET A 604 -15.96 -9.97 37.24
C MET A 604 -16.80 -10.88 36.34
N HIS A 605 -17.84 -10.31 35.71
CA HIS A 605 -18.64 -11.07 34.76
C HIS A 605 -17.81 -11.51 33.54
N TRP A 606 -17.01 -10.61 32.97
CA TRP A 606 -16.11 -10.96 31.86
C TRP A 606 -15.09 -12.04 32.28
N LEU A 607 -14.50 -11.94 33.47
CA LEU A 607 -13.60 -12.98 33.99
C LEU A 607 -14.28 -14.34 34.12
N SER A 608 -15.56 -14.37 34.55
CA SER A 608 -16.33 -15.62 34.63
C SER A 608 -16.65 -16.25 33.27
N GLN A 609 -16.59 -15.47 32.18
CA GLN A 609 -16.82 -15.88 30.79
C GLN A 609 -15.53 -15.92 29.97
N ALA A 610 -14.37 -15.91 30.64
CA ALA A 610 -13.05 -15.83 30.02
C ALA A 610 -12.76 -16.94 29.00
N ASP A 611 -13.31 -18.14 29.21
CA ASP A 611 -13.10 -19.30 28.34
C ASP A 611 -13.92 -19.25 27.04
N GLU A 612 -15.08 -18.57 27.06
CA GLU A 612 -15.97 -18.42 25.89
C GLU A 612 -15.67 -17.13 25.11
N VAL A 613 -15.45 -16.02 25.81
CA VAL A 613 -15.30 -14.67 25.23
C VAL A 613 -13.83 -14.28 25.01
N GLY A 614 -12.91 -14.99 25.65
CA GLY A 614 -11.48 -14.68 25.68
C GLY A 614 -11.12 -13.57 26.67
N VAL A 615 -9.85 -13.54 27.06
CA VAL A 615 -9.34 -12.67 28.15
C VAL A 615 -8.74 -11.36 27.63
N GLU A 616 -8.36 -11.34 26.34
CA GLU A 616 -7.72 -10.22 25.66
C GLU A 616 -8.23 -10.13 24.22
N SER A 617 -8.41 -8.90 23.72
CA SER A 617 -8.67 -8.62 22.31
C SER A 617 -7.85 -7.41 21.87
N GLY A 618 -6.82 -7.67 21.06
CA GLY A 618 -5.89 -6.66 20.56
C GLY A 618 -5.21 -5.86 21.70
N PRO A 619 -5.35 -4.51 21.73
CA PRO A 619 -4.73 -3.68 22.77
C PRO A 619 -5.50 -3.69 24.10
N HIS A 620 -6.68 -4.32 24.16
CA HIS A 620 -7.53 -4.31 25.34
C HIS A 620 -7.46 -5.65 26.07
N SER A 621 -6.96 -5.62 27.31
CA SER A 621 -6.92 -6.79 28.18
C SER A 621 -7.69 -6.55 29.47
N ILE A 622 -8.36 -7.59 29.96
CA ILE A 622 -8.98 -7.55 31.29
C ILE A 622 -7.94 -7.15 32.35
N PHE A 623 -6.70 -7.60 32.17
CA PHE A 623 -5.57 -7.34 33.05
C PHE A 623 -5.24 -5.84 33.16
N SER A 624 -5.17 -5.15 32.03
CA SER A 624 -4.91 -3.71 31.99
C SER A 624 -6.05 -2.92 32.64
N LEU A 625 -7.30 -3.37 32.47
CA LEU A 625 -8.48 -2.71 33.02
C LEU A 625 -8.65 -2.95 34.52
N LEU A 626 -8.26 -4.13 35.04
CA LEU A 626 -8.17 -4.40 36.48
C LEU A 626 -7.15 -3.49 37.16
N LEU A 627 -5.97 -3.30 36.55
CA LEU A 627 -4.97 -2.35 37.04
C LEU A 627 -5.45 -0.91 36.95
N ALA A 628 -6.15 -0.53 35.87
CA ALA A 628 -6.73 0.80 35.72
C ALA A 628 -7.82 1.07 36.78
N TRP A 629 -8.67 0.08 37.05
CA TRP A 629 -9.67 0.14 38.12
C TRP A 629 -9.01 0.39 39.48
N LEU A 630 -7.98 -0.40 39.81
CA LEU A 630 -7.25 -0.26 41.07
C LEU A 630 -6.62 1.14 41.19
N LYS A 631 -6.01 1.65 40.12
CA LYS A 631 -5.44 3.00 40.10
C LYS A 631 -6.50 4.08 40.32
N ASN A 632 -7.69 3.97 39.72
CA ASN A 632 -8.78 4.92 39.93
C ASN A 632 -9.26 4.94 41.39
N VAL A 633 -9.41 3.76 42.00
CA VAL A 633 -9.82 3.62 43.40
C VAL A 633 -8.75 4.14 44.38
N LEU A 634 -7.47 3.97 44.04
CA LEU A 634 -6.34 4.47 44.84
C LEU A 634 -6.02 5.97 44.62
N THR A 635 -6.54 6.59 43.57
CA THR A 635 -6.25 8.01 43.22
C THR A 635 -6.60 9.01 44.35
N PRO A 636 -7.76 8.91 45.04
CA PRO A 636 -8.07 9.76 46.19
C PRO A 636 -7.04 9.69 47.32
N LEU A 637 -6.47 8.51 47.58
CA LEU A 637 -5.44 8.32 48.60
C LEU A 637 -4.11 8.97 48.18
N ARG A 638 -3.70 8.79 46.92
CA ARG A 638 -2.47 9.41 46.37
C ARG A 638 -2.53 10.94 46.35
N ALA A 639 -3.70 11.51 46.03
CA ALA A 639 -3.92 12.95 46.08
C ALA A 639 -3.83 13.52 47.52
N SER A 640 -4.27 12.75 48.52
CA SER A 640 -4.14 13.15 49.93
C SER A 640 -2.70 13.12 50.47
N ASN A 641 -1.83 12.25 49.95
CA ASN A 641 -0.43 12.15 50.35
C ASN A 641 0.49 13.17 49.64
N GLN A 642 0.06 13.78 48.52
CA GLN A 642 0.90 14.68 47.69
C GLN A 642 0.65 16.19 47.89
N SER A 643 -0.29 16.61 48.73
CA SER A 643 -0.48 18.05 49.02
C SER A 643 0.59 18.54 50.02
N PRO A 644 1.50 19.47 49.65
CA PRO A 644 2.40 20.10 50.61
C PRO A 644 1.64 21.25 51.28
N GLN A 645 0.89 20.97 52.36
CA GLN A 645 0.50 22.05 53.26
C GLN A 645 1.74 22.53 54.05
N PRO A 646 2.02 23.84 54.11
CA PRO A 646 3.02 24.36 55.04
C PRO A 646 2.59 24.03 56.49
N PRO A 647 3.55 23.89 57.42
CA PRO A 647 3.27 23.48 58.79
C PRO A 647 2.60 24.63 59.55
N ASP A 648 1.28 24.77 59.44
CA ASP A 648 0.51 25.55 60.40
C ASP A 648 0.33 24.73 61.70
N PRO A 649 0.43 25.36 62.89
CA PRO A 649 0.54 24.68 64.18
C PRO A 649 -0.80 24.21 64.77
N ALA A 650 -1.82 24.01 63.94
CA ALA A 650 -3.07 23.39 64.37
C ALA A 650 -3.02 21.89 64.05
N PRO A 651 -3.34 21.00 65.00
CA PRO A 651 -3.35 19.56 64.72
C PRO A 651 -4.31 19.29 63.55
N PRO A 652 -3.86 18.62 62.46
CA PRO A 652 -4.76 18.19 61.41
C PRO A 652 -5.81 17.29 62.06
N ALA A 653 -7.09 17.53 61.75
CA ALA A 653 -8.16 16.68 62.21
C ALA A 653 -7.89 15.24 61.74
N PHE A 654 -7.47 14.37 62.66
CA PHE A 654 -7.12 12.96 62.47
C PHE A 654 -8.26 12.06 61.91
N GLY A 655 -9.39 12.65 61.47
CA GLY A 655 -10.60 11.93 61.08
C GLY A 655 -10.94 11.94 59.59
N SER A 656 -10.42 12.86 58.76
CA SER A 656 -10.87 12.96 57.36
C SER A 656 -10.22 11.92 56.44
N ASN A 657 -8.91 11.67 56.60
CA ASN A 657 -8.21 10.68 55.77
C ASN A 657 -8.53 9.23 56.18
N ALA A 658 -8.73 8.96 57.48
CA ALA A 658 -9.10 7.62 57.98
C ALA A 658 -10.41 7.10 57.37
N CYS A 659 -11.39 7.99 57.15
CA CYS A 659 -12.68 7.63 56.56
C CYS A 659 -12.59 7.32 55.05
N VAL A 660 -11.70 8.00 54.32
CA VAL A 660 -11.43 7.70 52.90
C VAL A 660 -10.63 6.40 52.78
N TRP A 661 -9.65 6.20 53.67
CA TRP A 661 -8.89 4.96 53.79
C TRP A 661 -9.77 3.74 54.05
N ASP A 662 -10.65 3.79 55.04
CA ASP A 662 -11.56 2.68 55.36
C ASP A 662 -12.48 2.32 54.19
N ARG A 663 -12.88 3.31 53.38
CA ARG A 663 -13.73 3.07 52.21
C ARG A 663 -12.93 2.41 51.08
N VAL A 664 -11.78 2.98 50.73
CA VAL A 664 -10.91 2.47 49.67
C VAL A 664 -10.41 1.06 50.00
N TRP A 665 -10.02 0.80 51.26
CA TRP A 665 -9.59 -0.52 51.70
C TRP A 665 -10.71 -1.56 51.57
N LYS A 666 -11.95 -1.20 51.96
CA LYS A 666 -13.11 -2.08 51.79
C LYS A 666 -13.38 -2.40 50.32
N ASP A 667 -13.24 -1.43 49.42
CA ASP A 667 -13.46 -1.65 47.99
C ASP A 667 -12.34 -2.50 47.37
N VAL A 668 -11.09 -2.34 47.81
CA VAL A 668 -9.97 -3.20 47.39
C VAL A 668 -10.12 -4.63 47.91
N CYS A 669 -10.43 -4.82 49.19
CA CYS A 669 -10.72 -6.16 49.74
C CYS A 669 -11.85 -6.83 48.96
N ARG A 670 -12.94 -6.09 48.72
CA ARG A 670 -14.08 -6.58 47.93
C ARG A 670 -13.66 -7.02 46.52
N LEU A 671 -12.78 -6.26 45.85
CA LEU A 671 -12.25 -6.66 44.54
C LEU A 671 -11.49 -7.98 44.63
N PHE A 672 -10.59 -8.14 45.60
CA PHE A 672 -9.82 -9.39 45.77
C PHE A 672 -10.72 -10.57 46.12
N ASP A 673 -11.71 -10.38 46.99
CA ASP A 673 -12.70 -11.40 47.33
C ASP A 673 -13.48 -11.85 46.07
N TYR A 674 -13.85 -10.91 45.21
CA TYR A 674 -14.53 -11.24 43.96
C TYR A 674 -13.60 -11.85 42.91
N LEU A 675 -12.34 -11.42 42.82
CA LEU A 675 -11.37 -12.04 41.93
C LEU A 675 -11.11 -13.50 42.31
N GLU A 676 -10.94 -13.80 43.59
CA GLU A 676 -10.78 -15.17 44.09
C GLU A 676 -12.01 -16.03 43.75
N ALA A 677 -13.21 -15.47 43.88
CA ALA A 677 -14.45 -16.19 43.59
C ALA A 677 -14.71 -16.42 42.09
N ASN A 678 -14.28 -15.51 41.20
CA ASN A 678 -14.62 -15.54 39.77
C ASN A 678 -13.46 -16.00 38.87
N ALA A 679 -12.21 -16.03 39.35
CA ALA A 679 -11.05 -16.39 38.54
C ALA A 679 -10.96 -17.89 38.20
N GLY A 680 -11.70 -18.76 38.90
CA GLY A 680 -11.72 -20.21 38.62
C GLY A 680 -10.30 -20.79 38.55
N ASP A 681 -9.97 -21.42 37.41
CA ASP A 681 -8.66 -22.03 37.18
C ASP A 681 -7.52 -21.01 37.13
N TYR A 682 -7.78 -19.76 36.71
CA TYR A 682 -6.76 -18.69 36.59
C TYR A 682 -6.14 -18.31 37.95
N TRP A 683 -6.80 -18.61 39.08
CA TRP A 683 -6.28 -18.30 40.41
C TRP A 683 -5.11 -19.19 40.83
N ASN A 684 -5.03 -20.40 40.28
CA ASN A 684 -4.08 -21.42 40.69
C ASN A 684 -2.81 -21.37 39.85
N VAL A 685 -1.65 -21.78 40.38
CA VAL A 685 -0.45 -21.88 39.54
C VAL A 685 -0.61 -23.08 38.59
N PRO A 686 -0.50 -22.89 37.26
CA PRO A 686 -0.71 -23.97 36.31
C PRO A 686 0.34 -25.08 36.48
N THR A 687 -0.10 -26.34 36.51
CA THR A 687 0.76 -27.54 36.61
C THR A 687 0.76 -28.32 35.30
N TRP A 688 1.89 -28.95 34.96
CA TRP A 688 2.03 -29.71 33.70
C TRP A 688 1.02 -30.85 33.57
N GLU A 689 0.66 -31.53 34.67
CA GLU A 689 -0.32 -32.63 34.68
C GLU A 689 -1.76 -32.16 34.40
N GLY A 690 -2.16 -30.97 34.86
CA GLY A 690 -3.49 -30.40 34.59
C GLY A 690 -3.68 -29.96 33.13
N ILE A 691 -2.59 -29.59 32.46
CA ILE A 691 -2.57 -29.15 31.07
C ILE A 691 -2.56 -30.34 30.10
N ALA A 692 -1.83 -31.42 30.44
CA ALA A 692 -1.81 -32.66 29.67
C ALA A 692 -3.05 -33.54 29.88
N GLY A 693 -3.72 -33.45 31.04
CA GLY A 693 -4.96 -34.20 31.30
C GLY A 693 -6.17 -33.70 30.51
N THR A 694 -6.20 -32.42 30.13
CA THR A 694 -7.29 -31.81 29.36
C THR A 694 -7.17 -32.02 27.85
N THR A 695 -6.00 -32.40 27.32
CA THR A 695 -5.85 -32.85 25.93
C THR A 695 -6.36 -34.28 25.74
N ALA A 696 -6.20 -35.15 26.74
CA ALA A 696 -6.70 -36.53 26.70
C ALA A 696 -8.24 -36.65 26.85
N GLY A 697 -8.92 -35.66 27.43
CA GLY A 697 -10.35 -35.72 27.78
C GLY A 697 -11.36 -35.45 26.65
N ARG A 698 -10.93 -35.02 25.45
CA ARG A 698 -11.82 -34.81 24.29
C ARG A 698 -11.66 -35.82 23.15
N SER A 699 -10.66 -36.71 23.23
CA SER A 699 -10.51 -37.88 22.35
C SER A 699 -11.17 -39.10 23.00
N GLY A 700 -12.50 -39.12 23.02
CA GLY A 700 -13.27 -40.17 23.67
C GLY A 700 -14.01 -41.09 22.70
N THR A 701 -13.31 -42.06 22.11
CA THR A 701 -13.86 -43.42 21.91
C THR A 701 -12.76 -44.48 21.99
N SER A 702 -12.83 -45.23 23.08
CA SER A 702 -12.51 -46.67 23.17
C SER A 702 -11.04 -47.09 23.02
N ALA A 703 -10.29 -47.00 24.11
CA ALA A 703 -9.16 -47.89 24.37
C ALA A 703 -9.67 -49.20 24.99
N GLU A 704 -9.73 -50.28 24.20
CA GLU A 704 -9.72 -51.64 24.70
C GLU A 704 -8.41 -52.33 24.30
N GLN A 705 -7.61 -52.63 25.34
CA GLN A 705 -6.81 -53.84 25.52
C GLN A 705 -5.80 -54.23 24.43
N ALA A 706 -4.53 -53.90 24.68
CA ALA A 706 -3.40 -54.65 24.13
C ALA A 706 -3.22 -55.99 24.87
N PRO A 707 -2.79 -57.04 24.15
CA PRO A 707 -1.67 -57.83 24.63
C PRO A 707 -0.49 -57.83 23.64
N SER A 708 0.70 -57.87 24.21
CA SER A 708 2.00 -57.98 23.52
C SER A 708 2.14 -59.25 22.69
N GLU A 709 2.89 -59.17 21.58
CA GLU A 709 3.99 -60.09 21.25
C GLU A 709 4.83 -59.55 20.05
N LEU A 710 6.05 -60.07 19.94
CA LEU A 710 7.21 -59.61 19.17
C LEU A 710 7.06 -59.81 17.64
N ASP A 711 7.70 -58.96 16.82
CA ASP A 711 8.85 -59.34 15.96
C ASP A 711 9.28 -58.22 14.98
N GLU A 712 10.48 -58.42 14.45
CA GLU A 712 11.44 -57.49 13.84
C GLU A 712 11.15 -57.07 12.36
N GLU A 713 11.99 -56.12 11.90
CA GLU A 713 12.42 -55.84 10.50
C GLU A 713 11.64 -54.81 9.63
N THR A 714 12.35 -53.72 9.31
CA THR A 714 12.17 -52.71 8.25
C THR A 714 12.47 -53.26 6.84
N PRO A 715 12.37 -52.50 5.72
CA PRO A 715 11.42 -51.46 5.26
C PRO A 715 10.89 -51.79 3.82
N ASP A 716 10.23 -50.81 3.18
CA ASP A 716 9.70 -50.77 1.80
C ASP A 716 8.31 -51.37 1.54
N THR A 717 7.40 -50.54 1.01
CA THR A 717 6.53 -50.91 -0.13
C THR A 717 5.81 -49.69 -0.71
N ASN A 718 6.05 -49.48 -2.01
CA ASN A 718 5.13 -48.85 -2.95
C ASN A 718 3.99 -49.85 -3.23
N GLY A 719 2.72 -49.43 -3.19
CA GLY A 719 1.63 -50.28 -3.68
C GLY A 719 0.22 -49.88 -3.25
N LEU A 720 -0.38 -48.94 -4.01
CA LEU A 720 -1.73 -49.02 -4.61
C LEU A 720 -2.95 -49.47 -3.76
N LEU A 721 -3.94 -48.55 -3.75
CA LEU A 721 -5.41 -48.70 -3.86
C LEU A 721 -6.29 -48.45 -2.62
N GLU A 722 -7.35 -47.66 -2.92
CA GLU A 722 -8.74 -47.73 -2.45
C GLU A 722 -9.16 -46.93 -1.20
N ASP A 723 -9.86 -45.83 -1.49
CA ASP A 723 -11.10 -45.31 -0.89
C ASP A 723 -11.44 -45.70 0.56
N GLU A 724 -11.32 -44.74 1.49
CA GLU A 724 -12.23 -44.66 2.64
C GLU A 724 -12.66 -43.20 2.88
N GLU A 725 -13.97 -43.02 2.87
CA GLU A 725 -14.75 -41.79 3.06
C GLU A 725 -14.41 -41.10 4.38
N SER A 726 -13.93 -39.85 4.32
CA SER A 726 -13.82 -38.99 5.50
C SER A 726 -15.04 -38.06 5.60
N THR A 727 -15.64 -38.12 6.79
CA THR A 727 -16.98 -37.65 7.12
C THR A 727 -17.08 -36.12 7.15
N ASP A 728 -18.03 -35.61 6.37
CA ASP A 728 -18.51 -34.23 6.29
C ASP A 728 -18.98 -33.67 7.65
N TRP A 729 -18.34 -32.60 8.11
CA TRP A 729 -18.88 -31.68 9.12
C TRP A 729 -18.64 -30.23 8.69
N GLY A 730 -19.22 -29.85 7.55
CA GLY A 730 -19.48 -28.45 7.17
C GLY A 730 -20.99 -28.19 7.15
N ASP A 731 -21.45 -27.16 7.85
CA ASP A 731 -22.86 -26.76 7.95
C ASP A 731 -23.49 -26.55 6.54
N PRO A 732 -24.55 -27.28 6.14
CA PRO A 732 -25.05 -27.32 4.76
C PRO A 732 -25.90 -26.10 4.34
N LEU A 733 -26.05 -25.07 5.17
CA LEU A 733 -26.98 -23.96 4.91
C LEU A 733 -26.46 -22.92 3.89
N TYR A 734 -25.15 -22.81 3.67
CA TYR A 734 -24.55 -21.86 2.72
C TYR A 734 -23.99 -22.50 1.43
N ARG A 735 -23.97 -23.84 1.33
CA ARG A 735 -23.49 -24.59 0.15
C ARG A 735 -24.39 -24.40 -1.08
N ALA A 736 -25.68 -24.15 -0.87
CA ALA A 736 -26.68 -24.05 -1.94
C ALA A 736 -26.54 -22.80 -2.85
N ALA A 737 -25.73 -21.81 -2.46
CA ALA A 737 -25.42 -20.65 -3.31
C ALA A 737 -24.17 -20.84 -4.19
N TYR A 738 -23.37 -21.88 -3.92
CA TYR A 738 -22.06 -22.13 -4.53
C TYR A 738 -21.93 -23.54 -5.15
N GLU A 739 -23.05 -24.26 -5.33
CA GLU A 739 -23.07 -25.51 -6.11
C GLU A 739 -22.81 -25.22 -7.60
N GLY A 740 -21.63 -25.63 -8.09
CA GLY A 740 -21.27 -25.58 -9.52
C GLY A 740 -20.17 -24.58 -9.90
N VAL A 741 -19.35 -24.12 -8.95
CA VAL A 741 -18.35 -23.09 -9.16
C VAL A 741 -16.95 -23.70 -9.31
N VAL A 742 -16.26 -23.36 -10.40
CA VAL A 742 -14.95 -23.91 -10.76
C VAL A 742 -14.01 -22.75 -11.11
N PHE A 743 -12.87 -22.65 -10.42
CA PHE A 743 -11.84 -21.63 -10.63
C PHE A 743 -11.28 -21.64 -12.06
N ARG A 744 -11.03 -20.44 -12.62
CA ARG A 744 -10.34 -20.25 -13.90
C ARG A 744 -9.30 -19.15 -13.77
N ASP A 745 -8.03 -19.52 -13.88
CA ASP A 745 -6.93 -18.58 -13.96
C ASP A 745 -7.09 -17.64 -15.18
N SER A 746 -6.71 -16.39 -14.97
CA SER A 746 -6.57 -15.33 -15.96
C SER A 746 -5.65 -15.68 -17.15
N ALA A 747 -4.83 -16.73 -17.05
CA ALA A 747 -3.89 -17.17 -18.06
C ALA A 747 -4.50 -17.84 -19.31
N TRP A 748 -5.80 -18.22 -19.30
CA TRP A 748 -6.44 -18.93 -20.44
C TRP A 748 -5.64 -20.15 -20.94
N ASP A 749 -4.93 -20.83 -20.03
CA ASP A 749 -4.00 -21.93 -20.33
C ASP A 749 -4.63 -23.33 -20.21
N GLY A 750 -5.90 -23.41 -19.82
CA GLY A 750 -6.68 -24.65 -19.79
C GLY A 750 -6.50 -25.48 -18.53
N ASN A 751 -5.80 -24.98 -17.50
CA ASN A 751 -5.74 -25.63 -16.19
C ASN A 751 -6.90 -25.16 -15.29
N VAL A 752 -7.50 -26.12 -14.58
CA VAL A 752 -8.72 -25.94 -13.77
C VAL A 752 -8.49 -26.66 -12.44
N ASP A 753 -8.17 -25.92 -11.39
CA ASP A 753 -8.02 -26.44 -10.01
C ASP A 753 -8.72 -25.49 -9.05
N GLU A 754 -9.49 -26.02 -8.09
CA GLU A 754 -10.54 -25.29 -7.35
C GLU A 754 -10.04 -24.26 -6.34
N VAL A 755 -8.99 -24.52 -5.56
CA VAL A 755 -8.48 -23.58 -4.55
C VAL A 755 -6.98 -23.86 -4.37
N LEU A 756 -6.24 -22.96 -3.71
CA LEU A 756 -4.86 -23.15 -3.22
C LEU A 756 -4.74 -24.25 -2.14
N ASP A 757 -5.66 -25.21 -2.10
CA ASP A 757 -5.86 -26.14 -0.99
C ASP A 757 -5.29 -27.54 -1.31
N SER A 758 -4.00 -27.59 -1.64
CA SER A 758 -3.30 -28.87 -1.75
C SER A 758 -1.82 -28.72 -1.39
N GLY A 759 -1.56 -28.25 -0.18
CA GLY A 759 -0.27 -28.38 0.48
C GLY A 759 -0.52 -28.79 1.93
N PRO A 760 0.20 -29.76 2.50
CA PRO A 760 0.00 -30.14 3.90
C PRO A 760 0.33 -28.94 4.77
N VAL A 761 -0.69 -28.38 5.40
CA VAL A 761 -0.58 -27.39 6.47
C VAL A 761 0.32 -28.01 7.54
N GLY A 762 1.40 -27.31 7.90
CA GLY A 762 2.24 -27.73 9.02
C GLY A 762 1.38 -27.75 10.28
N GLU A 763 1.04 -28.93 10.77
CA GLU A 763 0.32 -29.11 12.02
C GLU A 763 1.02 -28.29 13.12
N SER A 764 0.29 -27.36 13.74
CA SER A 764 0.78 -26.56 14.87
C SER A 764 1.35 -27.49 15.93
N SER A 765 2.63 -27.33 16.30
CA SER A 765 3.27 -28.22 17.25
C SER A 765 2.53 -28.22 18.59
N GLU A 766 2.47 -29.37 19.28
CA GLU A 766 1.80 -29.50 20.60
C GLU A 766 2.25 -28.43 21.61
N ILE A 767 3.49 -27.96 21.50
CA ILE A 767 4.08 -26.91 22.35
C ILE A 767 3.45 -25.54 22.10
N GLU A 768 3.14 -25.18 20.85
CA GLU A 768 2.47 -23.91 20.55
C GLU A 768 1.03 -23.90 21.09
N LEU A 769 0.35 -25.04 21.04
CA LEU A 769 -1.01 -25.20 21.55
C LEU A 769 -1.05 -25.10 23.08
N ILE A 770 -0.06 -25.66 23.77
CA ILE A 770 0.18 -25.47 25.20
C ILE A 770 0.52 -24.00 25.51
N GLY A 771 1.37 -23.37 24.70
CA GLY A 771 1.76 -21.97 24.85
C GLY A 771 0.58 -21.00 24.78
N ARG A 772 -0.35 -21.21 23.84
CA ARG A 772 -1.58 -20.41 23.69
C ARG A 772 -2.48 -20.46 24.94
N ARG A 773 -2.53 -21.59 25.65
CA ARG A 773 -3.31 -21.74 26.89
C ARG A 773 -2.60 -21.19 28.13
N LEU A 774 -1.28 -21.37 28.23
CA LEU A 774 -0.49 -20.92 29.38
C LEU A 774 -0.33 -19.40 29.43
N LEU A 775 -0.21 -18.74 28.28
CA LEU A 775 0.13 -17.32 28.22
C LEU A 775 -0.90 -16.43 28.92
N PRO A 776 -2.23 -16.53 28.68
CA PRO A 776 -3.23 -15.73 29.40
C PRO A 776 -3.23 -16.00 30.91
N HIS A 777 -3.04 -17.25 31.30
CA HIS A 777 -3.00 -17.68 32.70
C HIS A 777 -1.83 -17.03 33.46
N LEU A 778 -0.62 -17.11 32.90
CA LEU A 778 0.55 -16.47 33.50
C LEU A 778 0.41 -14.96 33.56
N ARG A 779 -0.18 -14.33 32.52
CA ARG A 779 -0.45 -12.88 32.53
C ARG A 779 -1.42 -12.48 33.62
N PHE A 780 -2.45 -13.29 33.91
CA PHE A 780 -3.35 -13.06 35.05
C PHE A 780 -2.60 -13.05 36.38
N LEU A 781 -1.77 -14.07 36.66
CA LEU A 781 -1.00 -14.16 37.90
C LEU A 781 0.00 -13.01 38.06
N VAL A 782 0.68 -12.61 36.99
CA VAL A 782 1.55 -11.43 36.98
C VAL A 782 0.77 -10.16 37.29
N THR A 783 -0.44 -10.02 36.75
CA THR A 783 -1.32 -8.88 37.00
C THR A 783 -1.79 -8.85 38.45
N LEU A 784 -2.17 -10.00 39.01
CA LEU A 784 -2.53 -10.13 40.41
C LEU A 784 -1.37 -9.68 41.30
N ALA A 785 -0.15 -10.18 41.05
CA ALA A 785 1.05 -9.76 41.78
C ALA A 785 1.30 -8.24 41.68
N ALA A 786 1.13 -7.65 40.48
CA ALA A 786 1.25 -6.21 40.28
C ALA A 786 0.18 -5.42 41.07
N MET A 787 -1.05 -5.92 41.14
CA MET A 787 -2.13 -5.31 41.94
C MET A 787 -1.82 -5.35 43.44
N TRP A 788 -1.31 -6.48 43.95
CA TRP A 788 -0.82 -6.59 45.32
C TRP A 788 0.30 -5.59 45.60
N GLN A 789 1.26 -5.46 44.69
CA GLN A 789 2.36 -4.51 44.82
C GLN A 789 1.87 -3.06 44.82
N GLU A 790 0.99 -2.67 43.90
CA GLU A 790 0.44 -1.31 43.81
C GLU A 790 -0.38 -0.96 45.07
N THR A 791 -1.13 -1.93 45.60
CA THR A 791 -1.88 -1.78 46.86
C THR A 791 -0.91 -1.62 48.04
N ALA A 792 0.12 -2.46 48.13
CA ALA A 792 1.16 -2.37 49.16
C ALA A 792 1.96 -1.06 49.09
N CYS A 793 2.31 -0.59 47.89
CA CYS A 793 2.97 0.71 47.69
C CYS A 793 2.07 1.87 48.09
N ALA A 794 0.75 1.79 47.87
CA ALA A 794 -0.18 2.80 48.36
C ALA A 794 -0.30 2.76 49.90
N LEU A 795 -0.13 1.58 50.53
CA LEU A 795 -0.15 1.37 51.98
C LEU A 795 1.13 1.84 52.70
N LEU A 796 2.25 1.99 51.99
CA LEU A 796 3.50 2.50 52.56
C LEU A 796 3.46 4.06 52.58
N PRO A 797 3.79 4.69 53.73
CA PRO A 797 3.72 6.15 53.90
C PRO A 797 4.71 6.93 53.04
#